data_AF-A0A160T748-F1
#
_entry.id   AF-A0A160T748-F1
#
_cell.length_a   1.000
_cell.length_b   1.000
_cell.length_c   1.000
_cell.angle_alpha   90.00
_cell.angle_beta   90.00
_cell.angle_gamma   90.00
#
_symmetry.space_group_name_H-M   'P 1'
#
loop_
_entity.id
_entity.type
_entity.pdbx_description
1 polymer ?
#
loop_
_entity_poly.entity_id
_entity_poly.type
_entity_poly.pdbx_seq_one_letter_code
_entity_poly.pdbx_strand_id
1 'polypeptide(L)'
;MQQTESMPRHRRPHLVSSRLVSLTLLAALVALFLLALAPAQAAPTTQAAPAAAADWTVVADGLANPRHLTFGPDGALYVAEAGAGGDGICITGPEGDPICYGASGAVTQIEFDAAMAPTGQSQLITGLPSLGVEGTGNNAAGVNGLAFNGDDLYLVTGLGANPNLRDPGGALETVGANFAQLMAAGPGDSFTNWVDVGDYELAENPAEDQIDTNPFDLTRISGGYLVVDAGGNSLLQVTDGGVISTVATFPARMVEAPTGGMMPMDAVPTSVTVGPDGAYYVTQLTGFPFPRGGANVWRVEPGSEPTIYAGGFTNILDAAFAADGSLYVLEMFRNSMLSGDPTGAITRVWPDGRRAVVAREGLITPTGLTIGPDHALYVSNFGTSATAGQVVRIPTAVSEATQFSAWLSGDAETPPVETPASGVARFTLAEGGLLSYEIAVRAIGAAEPITAAHIHEGAPGEAGPPIFTLFPQNDDDFDPENPLIGMVDLTDEQVATLLAGNYYVNVHTGDFPAGEIRGQIYPAHTTAWSAMLSGANEVPHVHSPATGQAYVTLSADMSTLYYRVLVADIHGVTMAHFHEAPAGENGPVVFPIFTGGPPPFDAHNPVSGMVADLDITVVAALAAGDHYVNVHTTAHPGGEIRGQVGMATPRAAYHALLSGAEEVPPVDSDGLGVGRYWLSPDLSTLDFYLAVDAIDNLTAAHLHTGWVGMNGPVAIPLYAGGGSFAPGSPVSGLAMLSPQQVLDLWTGYYYTNVHSSDVPSGEIRGQTEGASLFGAGLNGNNEVPPNGSAGTGRAVLALSDDATSLYWRVMVSDLEHITAAHIHKGLPGENGPPVITLFAGSPPPFDEQNPISGSAMVSDANIFDMLAGRYYVNVHTSHLPDGEIRGQVGARTPQTMFSAHLDGAQEVGPVDTEASGEGHFTLDPRRNVLHHFVSISDIDNVTAAHIHKGPVGVNGPVVFPLYLGGPLPFGPDNPIGGGHALGAENLVDLLTAFYYVNVHTTDHPSGEIRGQIMADAYMAHLPALVND
;
A
#
# COMPACT_ATOMS: atom_id res chain seq x y z
N MET A 1 17.85 15.97 -79.35
CA MET A 1 18.22 14.58 -78.97
C MET A 1 17.25 14.17 -77.87
N GLN A 2 16.49 13.10 -78.12
CA GLN A 2 15.75 12.18 -77.23
C GLN A 2 14.84 12.80 -76.13
N GLN A 3 13.50 12.84 -76.28
CA GLN A 3 12.46 11.77 -76.20
C GLN A 3 12.20 11.30 -74.74
N THR A 4 10.98 11.13 -74.19
CA THR A 4 9.55 11.23 -74.58
C THR A 4 8.74 10.89 -73.31
N GLU A 5 7.81 11.71 -72.83
CA GLU A 5 6.32 11.62 -72.95
C GLU A 5 5.56 10.92 -71.80
N SER A 6 4.30 11.35 -71.68
CA SER A 6 3.37 11.42 -70.54
C SER A 6 2.32 10.29 -70.43
N MET A 7 1.80 10.06 -69.21
CA MET A 7 0.44 9.64 -68.73
C MET A 7 -0.41 8.63 -69.57
N PRO A 8 -1.27 7.74 -68.98
CA PRO A 8 -2.34 8.13 -68.01
C PRO A 8 -2.86 7.05 -67.01
N ARG A 9 -3.77 7.50 -66.11
CA ARG A 9 -4.64 6.69 -65.23
C ARG A 9 -5.70 5.90 -66.02
N HIS A 10 -5.98 4.65 -65.61
CA HIS A 10 -7.20 3.93 -65.99
C HIS A 10 -7.78 3.07 -64.84
N ARG A 11 -9.11 3.19 -64.70
CA ARG A 11 -10.07 2.48 -63.83
C ARG A 11 -10.12 0.96 -64.04
N ARG A 12 -10.70 0.24 -63.05
CA ARG A 12 -11.65 -0.90 -63.20
C ARG A 12 -12.18 -1.34 -61.80
N PRO A 13 -13.33 -2.01 -61.66
CA PRO A 13 -14.68 -1.68 -62.14
C PRO A 13 -15.76 -1.78 -61.03
N HIS A 14 -16.94 -1.19 -61.28
CA HIS A 14 -18.16 -1.41 -60.49
C HIS A 14 -18.74 -2.81 -60.68
N LEU A 15 -19.19 -3.43 -59.59
CA LEU A 15 -20.20 -4.48 -59.58
C LEU A 15 -21.44 -3.95 -58.83
N VAL A 16 -22.54 -3.87 -59.57
CA VAL A 16 -23.88 -3.55 -59.07
C VAL A 16 -24.47 -4.80 -58.42
N SER A 17 -24.94 -4.67 -57.17
CA SER A 17 -25.94 -5.56 -56.58
C SER A 17 -26.98 -4.69 -55.89
N SER A 18 -28.07 -4.44 -56.60
CA SER A 18 -29.30 -3.86 -56.11
C SER A 18 -29.96 -4.75 -55.05
N ARG A 19 -30.45 -4.16 -53.96
CA ARG A 19 -31.78 -4.45 -53.39
C ARG A 19 -32.17 -3.40 -52.35
N LEU A 20 -33.26 -2.69 -52.64
CA LEU A 20 -34.12 -2.06 -51.64
C LEU A 20 -34.49 -3.09 -50.56
N VAL A 21 -34.37 -2.71 -49.29
CA VAL A 21 -35.35 -3.09 -48.27
C VAL A 21 -35.68 -1.82 -47.49
N SER A 22 -36.98 -1.59 -47.38
CA SER A 22 -37.64 -0.38 -46.92
C SER A 22 -37.36 0.01 -45.47
N LEU A 23 -37.46 1.31 -45.20
CA LEU A 23 -38.03 1.86 -43.97
C LEU A 23 -39.25 1.01 -43.55
N THR A 24 -39.12 0.15 -42.54
CA THR A 24 -40.22 -0.42 -41.69
C THR A 24 -39.75 -1.56 -40.77
N LEU A 25 -38.57 -1.47 -40.11
CA LEU A 25 -38.15 -2.53 -39.16
C LEU A 25 -37.43 -2.06 -37.90
N LEU A 26 -37.48 -0.76 -37.57
CA LEU A 26 -36.99 -0.25 -36.28
C LEU A 26 -38.10 -0.11 -35.21
N ALA A 27 -39.36 -0.39 -35.56
CA ALA A 27 -40.52 -0.18 -34.68
C ALA A 27 -41.21 -1.48 -34.19
N ALA A 28 -40.56 -2.65 -34.28
CA ALA A 28 -41.24 -3.94 -34.05
C ALA A 28 -40.66 -4.84 -32.95
N LEU A 29 -39.67 -4.41 -32.14
CA LEU A 29 -39.21 -5.20 -30.98
C LEU A 29 -39.43 -4.58 -29.60
N VAL A 30 -39.93 -3.34 -29.51
CA VAL A 30 -40.25 -2.69 -28.22
C VAL A 30 -41.74 -2.86 -27.84
N ALA A 31 -42.60 -3.33 -28.76
CA ALA A 31 -44.05 -3.46 -28.53
C ALA A 31 -44.53 -4.81 -27.96
N LEU A 32 -43.65 -5.64 -27.40
CA LEU A 32 -44.01 -6.99 -26.92
C LEU A 32 -43.74 -7.22 -25.43
N PHE A 33 -44.09 -6.29 -24.54
CA PHE A 33 -44.23 -6.57 -23.10
C PHE A 33 -45.30 -5.72 -22.37
N LEU A 34 -46.38 -5.33 -23.06
CA LEU A 34 -47.57 -4.75 -22.42
C LEU A 34 -48.78 -5.63 -22.70
N LEU A 35 -49.04 -6.64 -21.85
CA LEU A 35 -50.37 -7.20 -21.53
C LEU A 35 -50.26 -8.35 -20.51
N ALA A 36 -50.26 -8.01 -19.21
CA ALA A 36 -50.84 -8.83 -18.14
C ALA A 36 -50.98 -8.04 -16.81
N LEU A 37 -51.82 -7.00 -16.77
CA LEU A 37 -52.32 -6.47 -15.49
C LEU A 37 -53.52 -7.32 -15.05
N ALA A 38 -53.25 -8.34 -14.24
CA ALA A 38 -54.26 -8.90 -13.34
C ALA A 38 -54.30 -8.04 -12.06
N PRO A 39 -55.48 -7.81 -11.45
CA PRO A 39 -55.56 -6.99 -10.24
C PRO A 39 -55.01 -7.79 -9.06
N ALA A 40 -53.78 -7.51 -8.65
CA ALA A 40 -53.25 -8.00 -7.39
C ALA A 40 -53.96 -7.29 -6.23
N GLN A 41 -54.61 -8.09 -5.38
CA GLN A 41 -55.25 -7.62 -4.15
C GLN A 41 -54.21 -6.96 -3.24
N ALA A 42 -54.57 -5.80 -2.68
CA ALA A 42 -53.74 -5.06 -1.74
C ALA A 42 -53.39 -5.92 -0.50
N ALA A 43 -52.12 -6.26 -0.37
CA ALA A 43 -51.52 -6.71 0.88
C ALA A 43 -51.22 -5.48 1.77
N PRO A 44 -51.32 -5.59 3.10
CA PRO A 44 -51.16 -4.45 4.00
C PRO A 44 -49.74 -3.88 3.92
N THR A 45 -49.64 -2.56 3.80
CA THR A 45 -48.39 -1.80 3.76
C THR A 45 -47.66 -1.93 5.09
N THR A 46 -46.65 -2.79 5.15
CA THR A 46 -45.55 -2.62 6.11
C THR A 46 -44.78 -1.38 5.67
N GLN A 47 -44.81 -0.34 6.48
CA GLN A 47 -43.95 0.83 6.34
C GLN A 47 -42.52 0.34 6.13
N ALA A 48 -41.96 0.58 4.94
CA ALA A 48 -40.55 0.39 4.69
C ALA A 48 -39.78 1.21 5.73
N ALA A 49 -38.75 0.60 6.34
CA ALA A 49 -37.76 1.36 7.07
C ALA A 49 -37.23 2.48 6.15
N PRO A 50 -36.99 3.70 6.66
CA PRO A 50 -36.42 4.75 5.84
C PRO A 50 -35.10 4.25 5.26
N ALA A 51 -34.94 4.36 3.93
CA ALA A 51 -33.67 4.17 3.28
C ALA A 51 -32.60 5.01 4.01
N ALA A 52 -31.42 4.44 4.24
CA ALA A 52 -30.29 5.20 4.78
C ALA A 52 -30.13 6.48 3.94
N ALA A 53 -30.09 7.62 4.63
CA ALA A 53 -29.94 8.91 3.97
C ALA A 53 -28.57 8.93 3.29
N ALA A 54 -28.51 9.31 2.02
CA ALA A 54 -27.24 9.44 1.34
C ALA A 54 -26.43 10.60 1.95
N ASP A 55 -25.11 10.45 2.09
CA ASP A 55 -24.17 11.45 2.64
C ASP A 55 -23.89 12.59 1.66
N TRP A 56 -24.96 13.24 1.19
CA TRP A 56 -24.89 14.43 0.37
C TRP A 56 -26.02 15.40 0.69
N THR A 57 -25.83 16.66 0.33
CA THR A 57 -26.83 17.71 0.54
C THR A 57 -27.40 18.19 -0.78
N VAL A 58 -28.71 18.38 -0.87
CA VAL A 58 -29.32 19.12 -1.98
C VAL A 58 -28.95 20.59 -1.83
N VAL A 59 -28.36 21.18 -2.86
CA VAL A 59 -27.98 22.60 -2.89
C VAL A 59 -28.85 23.44 -3.83
N ALA A 60 -29.59 22.79 -4.73
CA ALA A 60 -30.64 23.39 -5.54
C ALA A 60 -31.66 22.33 -5.96
N ASP A 61 -32.92 22.70 -6.12
CA ASP A 61 -34.00 21.84 -6.59
C ASP A 61 -34.93 22.55 -7.58
N GLY A 62 -35.88 21.81 -8.16
CA GLY A 62 -36.88 22.34 -9.08
C GLY A 62 -36.32 22.70 -10.46
N LEU A 63 -35.19 22.10 -10.84
CA LEU A 63 -34.54 22.32 -12.14
C LEU A 63 -35.20 21.46 -13.23
N ALA A 64 -35.32 22.00 -14.45
CA ALA A 64 -35.95 21.33 -15.58
C ALA A 64 -34.91 20.70 -16.51
N ASN A 65 -34.80 19.37 -16.45
CA ASN A 65 -33.79 18.57 -17.17
C ASN A 65 -32.38 19.18 -17.01
N PRO A 66 -31.86 19.33 -15.77
CA PRO A 66 -30.54 19.90 -15.56
C PRO A 66 -29.47 19.05 -16.24
N ARG A 67 -28.45 19.69 -16.82
CA ARG A 67 -27.34 19.09 -17.56
C ARG A 67 -26.00 19.48 -16.92
N HIS A 68 -25.04 19.98 -17.70
CA HIS A 68 -23.75 20.44 -17.21
C HIS A 68 -23.89 21.56 -16.17
N LEU A 69 -22.88 21.68 -15.32
CA LEU A 69 -22.77 22.71 -14.31
C LEU A 69 -21.33 23.15 -14.14
N THR A 70 -21.10 24.44 -13.89
CA THR A 70 -19.74 24.98 -13.73
C THR A 70 -19.72 26.19 -12.80
N PHE A 71 -18.65 26.34 -12.04
CA PHE A 71 -18.45 27.52 -11.18
C PHE A 71 -17.99 28.72 -12.01
N GLY A 72 -18.65 29.86 -11.80
CA GLY A 72 -18.25 31.14 -12.38
C GLY A 72 -17.12 31.83 -11.60
N PRO A 73 -16.53 32.89 -12.18
CA PRO A 73 -15.48 33.68 -11.53
C PRO A 73 -15.95 34.42 -10.26
N ASP A 74 -17.27 34.57 -10.08
CA ASP A 74 -17.92 35.14 -8.91
C ASP A 74 -18.11 34.14 -7.76
N GLY A 75 -17.77 32.86 -7.98
CA GLY A 75 -17.93 31.78 -7.00
C GLY A 75 -19.32 31.15 -6.96
N ALA A 76 -20.25 31.60 -7.81
CA ALA A 76 -21.57 30.97 -7.95
C ALA A 76 -21.49 29.73 -8.86
N LEU A 77 -22.41 28.78 -8.68
CA LEU A 77 -22.56 27.62 -9.55
C LEU A 77 -23.63 27.89 -10.61
N TYR A 78 -23.31 27.63 -11.86
CA TYR A 78 -24.22 27.80 -13.00
C TYR A 78 -24.61 26.45 -13.56
N VAL A 79 -25.90 26.23 -13.77
CA VAL A 79 -26.48 24.95 -14.23
C VAL A 79 -27.21 25.17 -15.54
N ALA A 80 -26.89 24.37 -16.55
CA ALA A 80 -27.64 24.31 -17.80
C ALA A 80 -28.95 23.57 -17.58
N GLU A 81 -30.07 24.17 -17.96
CA GLU A 81 -31.38 23.53 -17.97
C GLU A 81 -31.82 23.35 -19.42
N ALA A 82 -31.95 22.08 -19.86
CA ALA A 82 -32.46 21.79 -21.20
C ALA A 82 -33.93 22.23 -21.35
N GLY A 83 -34.63 22.51 -20.24
CA GLY A 83 -36.00 22.98 -20.22
C GLY A 83 -37.02 21.84 -20.22
N ALA A 84 -38.28 22.14 -20.53
CA ALA A 84 -39.38 21.18 -20.49
C ALA A 84 -40.17 21.10 -21.82
N GLY A 85 -39.64 21.69 -22.90
CA GLY A 85 -40.40 21.91 -24.12
C GLY A 85 -41.56 22.88 -23.91
N GLY A 86 -42.64 22.70 -24.67
CA GLY A 86 -43.87 23.49 -24.56
C GLY A 86 -44.95 23.05 -25.55
N ASP A 87 -45.97 23.89 -25.74
CA ASP A 87 -47.12 23.61 -26.61
C ASP A 87 -46.89 24.04 -28.08
N GLY A 88 -45.62 24.19 -28.47
CA GLY A 88 -45.21 24.65 -29.80
C GLY A 88 -45.25 23.55 -30.86
N ILE A 89 -44.39 23.69 -31.88
CA ILE A 89 -44.25 22.70 -32.95
C ILE A 89 -43.70 21.41 -32.36
N CYS A 90 -44.35 20.27 -32.68
CA CYS A 90 -43.87 18.96 -32.28
C CYS A 90 -43.25 18.20 -33.45
N ILE A 91 -42.18 17.48 -33.17
CA ILE A 91 -41.52 16.53 -34.07
C ILE A 91 -41.45 15.15 -33.41
N THR A 92 -41.14 14.12 -34.19
CA THR A 92 -40.85 12.80 -33.63
C THR A 92 -39.45 12.81 -33.04
N GLY A 93 -39.32 12.56 -31.74
CA GLY A 93 -38.05 12.45 -31.05
C GLY A 93 -37.32 11.13 -31.34
N PRO A 94 -36.08 10.99 -30.84
CA PRO A 94 -35.23 9.81 -31.09
C PRO A 94 -35.85 8.49 -30.61
N GLU A 95 -36.59 8.53 -29.50
CA GLU A 95 -37.29 7.37 -28.92
C GLU A 95 -38.67 7.08 -29.57
N GLY A 96 -39.05 7.88 -30.58
CA GLY A 96 -40.33 7.76 -31.30
C GLY A 96 -41.50 8.54 -30.69
N ASP A 97 -41.35 9.08 -29.47
CA ASP A 97 -42.35 9.94 -28.84
C ASP A 97 -42.40 11.33 -29.46
N PRO A 98 -43.57 12.01 -29.48
CA PRO A 98 -43.65 13.41 -29.88
C PRO A 98 -42.92 14.30 -28.87
N ILE A 99 -41.97 15.11 -29.35
CA ILE A 99 -41.28 16.15 -28.58
C ILE A 99 -41.68 17.52 -29.11
N CYS A 100 -42.06 18.44 -28.21
CA CYS A 100 -42.68 19.70 -28.56
C CYS A 100 -41.85 20.89 -28.12
N TYR A 101 -41.76 21.88 -29.01
CA TYR A 101 -40.96 23.07 -28.81
C TYR A 101 -41.55 23.99 -27.74
N GLY A 102 -40.69 24.51 -26.88
CA GLY A 102 -40.97 25.66 -26.03
C GLY A 102 -39.69 26.43 -25.69
N ALA A 103 -39.83 27.72 -25.41
CA ALA A 103 -38.72 28.57 -24.94
C ALA A 103 -38.55 28.42 -23.41
N SER A 104 -38.34 27.19 -22.95
CA SER A 104 -38.26 26.84 -21.53
C SER A 104 -36.86 26.45 -21.07
N GLY A 105 -35.88 26.45 -21.97
CA GLY A 105 -34.48 26.29 -21.59
C GLY A 105 -33.98 27.50 -20.79
N ALA A 106 -33.03 27.26 -19.89
CA ALA A 106 -32.52 28.28 -19.00
C ALA A 106 -31.07 28.01 -18.55
N VAL A 107 -30.47 29.03 -17.94
CA VAL A 107 -29.26 28.89 -17.12
C VAL A 107 -29.60 29.37 -15.71
N THR A 108 -29.50 28.48 -14.73
CA THR A 108 -29.74 28.79 -13.32
C THR A 108 -28.43 29.05 -12.59
N GLN A 109 -28.38 30.14 -11.82
CA GLN A 109 -27.29 30.48 -10.91
C GLN A 109 -27.66 30.11 -9.48
N ILE A 110 -26.71 29.50 -8.76
CA ILE A 110 -26.80 29.13 -7.35
C ILE A 110 -25.67 29.84 -6.60
N GLU A 111 -26.03 30.69 -5.65
CA GLU A 111 -25.09 31.45 -4.82
C GLU A 111 -24.78 30.70 -3.53
N PHE A 112 -23.56 30.86 -3.02
CA PHE A 112 -23.10 30.24 -1.79
C PHE A 112 -22.48 31.26 -0.82
N ASP A 113 -22.58 30.97 0.48
CA ASP A 113 -21.76 31.65 1.48
C ASP A 113 -20.33 31.05 1.57
N ALA A 114 -19.50 31.62 2.44
CA ALA A 114 -18.13 31.16 2.64
C ALA A 114 -18.00 29.72 3.18
N ALA A 115 -19.08 29.13 3.70
CA ALA A 115 -19.15 27.75 4.15
C ALA A 115 -19.78 26.81 3.11
N MET A 116 -19.97 27.29 1.87
CA MET A 116 -20.63 26.58 0.78
C MET A 116 -22.08 26.18 1.08
N ALA A 117 -22.76 26.92 1.98
CA ALA A 117 -24.21 26.79 2.14
C ALA A 117 -24.93 27.64 1.09
N PRO A 118 -25.98 27.12 0.42
CA PRO A 118 -26.68 27.87 -0.62
C PRO A 118 -27.41 29.08 -0.03
N THR A 119 -27.16 30.26 -0.58
CA THR A 119 -27.78 31.53 -0.15
C THR A 119 -28.85 32.03 -1.11
N GLY A 120 -28.86 31.55 -2.35
CA GLY A 120 -29.82 31.96 -3.37
C GLY A 120 -29.80 31.05 -4.61
N GLN A 121 -30.94 30.97 -5.30
CA GLN A 121 -31.09 30.28 -6.58
C GLN A 121 -31.93 31.19 -7.50
N SER A 122 -31.47 31.44 -8.72
CA SER A 122 -32.21 32.27 -9.70
C SER A 122 -31.87 31.90 -11.14
N GLN A 123 -32.88 31.96 -12.03
CA GLN A 123 -32.67 31.79 -13.46
C GLN A 123 -32.08 33.08 -14.05
N LEU A 124 -30.83 33.01 -14.49
CA LEU A 124 -30.10 34.13 -15.06
C LEU A 124 -30.48 34.38 -16.52
N ILE A 125 -30.53 33.31 -17.31
CA ILE A 125 -30.94 33.32 -18.72
C ILE A 125 -32.17 32.46 -18.85
N THR A 126 -33.18 32.96 -19.55
CA THR A 126 -34.43 32.22 -19.82
C THR A 126 -34.79 32.34 -21.29
N GLY A 127 -35.77 31.57 -21.75
CA GLY A 127 -36.23 31.64 -23.13
C GLY A 127 -35.32 30.95 -24.14
N LEU A 128 -34.39 30.10 -23.67
CA LEU A 128 -33.55 29.28 -24.53
C LEU A 128 -34.38 28.14 -25.15
N PRO A 129 -34.00 27.64 -26.34
CA PRO A 129 -34.78 26.64 -27.06
C PRO A 129 -34.82 25.31 -26.29
N SER A 130 -36.00 24.68 -26.26
CA SER A 130 -36.22 23.39 -25.62
C SER A 130 -37.20 22.54 -26.42
N LEU A 131 -36.90 21.24 -26.56
CA LEU A 131 -37.76 20.22 -27.14
C LEU A 131 -37.93 19.08 -26.12
N GLY A 132 -39.06 19.06 -25.42
CA GLY A 132 -39.36 18.06 -24.39
C GLY A 132 -40.51 17.13 -24.79
N VAL A 133 -40.57 15.94 -24.21
CA VAL A 133 -41.64 14.96 -24.49
C VAL A 133 -43.03 15.58 -24.19
N GLU A 134 -43.95 15.47 -25.15
CA GLU A 134 -45.30 16.04 -25.04
C GLU A 134 -45.98 15.61 -23.73
N GLY A 135 -46.51 16.58 -22.98
CA GLY A 135 -47.25 16.35 -21.74
C GLY A 135 -46.41 16.08 -20.48
N THR A 136 -45.15 15.67 -20.59
CA THR A 136 -44.27 15.46 -19.42
C THR A 136 -43.10 16.44 -19.35
N GLY A 137 -42.61 16.90 -20.50
CA GLY A 137 -41.41 17.73 -20.63
C GLY A 137 -40.09 17.00 -20.35
N ASN A 138 -40.14 15.70 -20.03
CA ASN A 138 -38.95 14.90 -19.73
C ASN A 138 -38.08 14.70 -20.98
N ASN A 139 -36.82 14.28 -20.76
CA ASN A 139 -35.85 13.97 -21.80
C ASN A 139 -35.66 15.12 -22.81
N ALA A 140 -35.63 16.35 -22.32
CA ALA A 140 -35.57 17.51 -23.21
C ALA A 140 -34.20 17.65 -23.90
N ALA A 141 -34.24 18.04 -25.18
CA ALA A 141 -33.10 18.62 -25.90
C ALA A 141 -33.14 20.15 -25.76
N GLY A 142 -31.99 20.77 -25.48
CA GLY A 142 -31.90 22.19 -25.17
C GLY A 142 -30.48 22.60 -24.82
N VAL A 143 -30.33 23.47 -23.83
CA VAL A 143 -29.01 23.86 -23.31
C VAL A 143 -28.34 22.64 -22.65
N ASN A 144 -27.12 22.31 -23.06
CA ASN A 144 -26.40 21.16 -22.53
C ASN A 144 -25.15 21.56 -21.74
N GLY A 145 -24.25 22.33 -22.35
CA GLY A 145 -22.93 22.70 -21.80
C GLY A 145 -22.78 24.19 -21.50
N LEU A 146 -21.90 24.52 -20.55
CA LEU A 146 -21.58 25.90 -20.14
C LEU A 146 -20.07 26.08 -19.96
N ALA A 147 -19.51 27.22 -20.38
CA ALA A 147 -18.14 27.59 -20.06
C ALA A 147 -17.95 29.11 -19.93
N PHE A 148 -17.06 29.51 -19.02
CA PHE A 148 -16.68 30.91 -18.83
C PHE A 148 -15.39 31.28 -19.58
N ASN A 149 -15.31 32.53 -20.02
CA ASN A 149 -14.07 33.20 -20.42
C ASN A 149 -13.97 34.55 -19.71
N GLY A 150 -13.24 34.59 -18.60
CA GLY A 150 -13.38 35.70 -17.67
C GLY A 150 -14.83 35.76 -17.17
N ASP A 151 -15.45 36.93 -17.26
CA ASP A 151 -16.84 37.16 -16.84
C ASP A 151 -17.88 36.81 -17.91
N ASP A 152 -17.45 36.46 -19.12
CA ASP A 152 -18.35 36.15 -20.24
C ASP A 152 -18.75 34.67 -20.24
N LEU A 153 -20.06 34.40 -20.20
CA LEU A 153 -20.64 33.05 -20.24
C LEU A 153 -20.96 32.62 -21.68
N TYR A 154 -20.57 31.40 -22.02
CA TYR A 154 -20.86 30.73 -23.28
C TYR A 154 -21.58 29.41 -23.03
N LEU A 155 -22.46 29.03 -23.95
CA LEU A 155 -23.30 27.83 -23.81
C LEU A 155 -23.52 27.15 -25.15
N VAL A 156 -23.76 25.85 -25.13
CA VAL A 156 -24.16 25.07 -26.32
C VAL A 156 -25.59 24.59 -26.21
N THR A 157 -26.29 24.60 -27.35
CA THR A 157 -27.64 24.03 -27.47
C THR A 157 -27.63 22.79 -28.38
N GLY A 158 -28.18 21.70 -27.86
CA GLY A 158 -28.29 20.42 -28.56
C GLY A 158 -29.58 20.27 -29.37
N LEU A 159 -29.50 19.60 -30.52
CA LEU A 159 -30.67 19.23 -31.33
C LEU A 159 -30.99 17.73 -31.22
N GLY A 160 -29.98 16.86 -31.32
CA GLY A 160 -30.15 15.40 -31.32
C GLY A 160 -30.89 14.89 -32.55
N ALA A 161 -30.75 15.61 -33.68
CA ALA A 161 -31.32 15.24 -34.95
C ALA A 161 -30.60 15.94 -36.11
N ASN A 162 -30.98 15.58 -37.34
CA ASN A 162 -30.45 16.20 -38.56
C ASN A 162 -30.69 17.73 -38.58
N PRO A 163 -29.64 18.56 -38.81
CA PRO A 163 -29.75 20.02 -38.78
C PRO A 163 -30.74 20.60 -39.81
N ASN A 164 -31.01 19.92 -40.93
CA ASN A 164 -31.99 20.40 -41.93
C ASN A 164 -33.41 20.57 -41.34
N LEU A 165 -33.71 20.02 -40.15
CA LEU A 165 -34.99 20.25 -39.48
C LEU A 165 -35.23 21.71 -39.11
N ARG A 166 -34.18 22.50 -38.83
CA ARG A 166 -34.28 23.93 -38.48
C ARG A 166 -34.13 24.87 -39.67
N ASP A 167 -33.72 24.36 -40.83
CA ASP A 167 -33.50 25.13 -42.05
C ASP A 167 -34.78 25.39 -42.85
N PRO A 168 -34.76 26.30 -43.85
CA PRO A 168 -35.92 26.56 -44.70
C PRO A 168 -36.53 25.30 -45.33
N GLY A 169 -37.81 25.04 -45.06
CA GLY A 169 -38.53 23.83 -45.46
C GLY A 169 -38.50 22.68 -44.45
N GLY A 170 -37.75 22.83 -43.35
CA GLY A 170 -37.70 21.91 -42.21
C GLY A 170 -38.89 22.08 -41.25
N ALA A 171 -39.11 21.07 -40.40
CA ALA A 171 -40.23 21.08 -39.46
C ALA A 171 -40.12 22.16 -38.38
N LEU A 172 -38.90 22.56 -38.01
CA LEU A 172 -38.57 23.56 -37.00
C LEU A 172 -38.15 24.90 -37.60
N GLU A 173 -38.34 25.16 -38.90
CA GLU A 173 -37.86 26.38 -39.61
C GLU A 173 -38.12 27.69 -38.84
N THR A 174 -39.26 27.81 -38.16
CA THR A 174 -39.67 29.05 -37.49
C THR A 174 -39.18 29.19 -36.06
N VAL A 175 -38.66 28.13 -35.45
CA VAL A 175 -38.32 28.06 -34.01
C VAL A 175 -36.96 27.45 -33.71
N GLY A 176 -36.36 26.76 -34.68
CA GLY A 176 -35.18 25.92 -34.49
C GLY A 176 -33.84 26.61 -34.74
N ALA A 177 -33.84 27.89 -35.15
CA ALA A 177 -32.61 28.61 -35.49
C ALA A 177 -31.57 28.68 -34.36
N ASN A 178 -32.02 28.49 -33.11
CA ASN A 178 -31.18 28.51 -31.91
C ASN A 178 -30.75 27.12 -31.45
N PHE A 179 -31.09 26.04 -32.14
CA PHE A 179 -30.55 24.71 -31.87
C PHE A 179 -29.24 24.48 -32.64
N ALA A 180 -28.40 23.59 -32.11
CA ALA A 180 -27.08 23.25 -32.66
C ALA A 180 -26.12 24.45 -32.73
N GLN A 181 -26.17 25.33 -31.73
CA GLN A 181 -25.37 26.55 -31.67
C GLN A 181 -24.40 26.52 -30.50
N LEU A 182 -23.24 27.14 -30.68
CA LEU A 182 -22.47 27.77 -29.63
C LEU A 182 -22.93 29.23 -29.52
N MET A 183 -23.36 29.63 -28.33
CA MET A 183 -23.89 30.97 -28.04
C MET A 183 -23.04 31.71 -27.01
N ALA A 184 -23.09 33.04 -27.10
CA ALA A 184 -22.55 33.94 -26.08
C ALA A 184 -23.71 34.61 -25.33
N ALA A 185 -23.66 34.58 -23.99
CA ALA A 185 -24.58 35.31 -23.14
C ALA A 185 -24.33 36.83 -23.27
N GLY A 186 -25.40 37.60 -23.27
CA GLY A 186 -25.37 39.06 -23.29
C GLY A 186 -25.84 39.66 -21.96
N PRO A 187 -25.96 41.00 -21.87
CA PRO A 187 -26.49 41.65 -20.67
C PRO A 187 -27.91 41.18 -20.34
N GLY A 188 -28.17 40.89 -19.07
CA GLY A 188 -29.48 40.40 -18.61
C GLY A 188 -29.72 38.95 -19.02
N ASP A 189 -30.89 38.67 -19.58
CA ASP A 189 -31.33 37.37 -20.08
C ASP A 189 -31.08 37.18 -21.60
N SER A 190 -30.34 38.11 -22.23
CA SER A 190 -30.09 38.07 -23.67
C SER A 190 -28.97 37.08 -24.05
N PHE A 191 -29.02 36.56 -25.27
CA PHE A 191 -28.01 35.68 -25.83
C PHE A 191 -27.88 35.91 -27.34
N THR A 192 -26.74 35.50 -27.90
CA THR A 192 -26.46 35.61 -29.33
C THR A 192 -25.82 34.33 -29.85
N ASN A 193 -26.32 33.83 -30.98
CA ASN A 193 -25.69 32.72 -31.70
C ASN A 193 -24.35 33.19 -32.24
N TRP A 194 -23.29 32.45 -31.91
CA TRP A 194 -21.94 32.83 -32.25
C TRP A 194 -21.34 31.92 -33.33
N VAL A 195 -21.44 30.60 -33.14
CA VAL A 195 -21.00 29.59 -34.11
C VAL A 195 -22.07 28.53 -34.29
N ASP A 196 -22.36 28.22 -35.54
CA ASP A 196 -23.35 27.22 -35.91
C ASP A 196 -22.67 25.86 -36.11
N VAL A 197 -22.85 24.97 -35.14
CA VAL A 197 -22.24 23.62 -35.16
C VAL A 197 -23.01 22.72 -36.11
N GLY A 198 -24.33 22.88 -36.21
CA GLY A 198 -25.15 22.10 -37.15
C GLY A 198 -24.83 22.38 -38.62
N ASP A 199 -24.52 23.63 -38.96
CA ASP A 199 -24.08 23.99 -40.32
C ASP A 199 -22.70 23.41 -40.64
N TYR A 200 -21.81 23.36 -39.65
CA TYR A 200 -20.51 22.72 -39.79
C TYR A 200 -20.66 21.22 -40.03
N GLU A 201 -21.53 20.55 -39.27
CA GLU A 201 -21.84 19.12 -39.46
C GLU A 201 -22.43 18.84 -40.85
N LEU A 202 -23.36 19.67 -41.33
CA LEU A 202 -23.89 19.56 -42.69
C LEU A 202 -22.83 19.72 -43.79
N ALA A 203 -21.87 20.63 -43.57
CA ALA A 203 -20.87 20.99 -44.55
C ALA A 203 -19.72 19.99 -44.61
N GLU A 204 -19.23 19.56 -43.46
CA GLU A 204 -18.00 18.78 -43.33
C GLU A 204 -18.23 17.31 -42.97
N ASN A 205 -19.33 16.95 -42.27
CA ASN A 205 -19.62 15.60 -41.75
C ASN A 205 -18.35 14.85 -41.29
N PRO A 206 -17.71 15.29 -40.19
CA PRO A 206 -16.35 14.85 -39.87
C PRO A 206 -16.22 13.35 -39.62
N ALA A 207 -17.26 12.71 -39.04
CA ALA A 207 -17.27 11.29 -38.74
C ALA A 207 -17.64 10.42 -39.95
N GLU A 208 -18.03 11.02 -41.08
CA GLU A 208 -18.51 10.35 -42.30
C GLU A 208 -19.69 9.39 -42.06
N ASP A 209 -20.53 9.68 -41.08
CA ASP A 209 -21.68 8.87 -40.69
C ASP A 209 -23.02 9.55 -41.03
N GLN A 210 -24.10 9.18 -40.34
CA GLN A 210 -25.40 9.79 -40.54
C GLN A 210 -25.37 11.21 -39.98
N ILE A 211 -25.62 12.21 -40.84
CA ILE A 211 -25.70 13.62 -40.43
C ILE A 211 -26.70 13.80 -39.30
N ASP A 212 -26.17 14.07 -38.11
CA ASP A 212 -26.83 14.35 -36.85
C ASP A 212 -25.93 15.29 -36.03
N THR A 213 -26.53 16.22 -35.29
CA THR A 213 -25.78 17.15 -34.42
C THR A 213 -26.46 17.27 -33.08
N ASN A 214 -25.65 17.22 -32.03
CA ASN A 214 -26.03 17.47 -30.67
C ASN A 214 -24.83 17.99 -29.88
N PRO A 215 -24.46 19.28 -30.04
CA PRO A 215 -23.47 19.92 -29.19
C PRO A 215 -23.86 19.73 -27.72
N PHE A 216 -23.05 18.98 -26.98
CA PHE A 216 -23.41 18.49 -25.66
C PHE A 216 -22.60 19.14 -24.55
N ASP A 217 -21.31 19.35 -24.78
CA ASP A 217 -20.45 19.99 -23.80
C ASP A 217 -19.41 20.89 -24.46
N LEU A 218 -18.87 21.84 -23.69
CA LEU A 218 -17.78 22.70 -24.11
C LEU A 218 -16.83 23.00 -22.95
N THR A 219 -15.55 23.11 -23.27
CA THR A 219 -14.55 23.56 -22.31
C THR A 219 -13.66 24.64 -22.89
N ARG A 220 -13.24 25.59 -22.05
CA ARG A 220 -12.37 26.69 -22.43
C ARG A 220 -10.95 26.19 -22.62
N ILE A 221 -10.31 26.59 -23.72
CA ILE A 221 -8.88 26.37 -23.97
C ILE A 221 -8.16 27.67 -24.31
N SER A 222 -6.83 27.62 -24.43
CA SER A 222 -6.07 28.78 -24.92
C SER A 222 -6.46 29.08 -26.36
N GLY A 223 -7.00 30.29 -26.60
CA GLY A 223 -7.39 30.76 -27.93
C GLY A 223 -8.77 30.32 -28.41
N GLY A 224 -9.62 29.74 -27.56
CA GLY A 224 -10.99 29.37 -27.93
C GLY A 224 -11.65 28.33 -27.02
N TYR A 225 -12.47 27.47 -27.60
CA TYR A 225 -13.25 26.43 -26.95
C TYR A 225 -13.05 25.10 -27.64
N LEU A 226 -13.11 24.01 -26.87
CA LEU A 226 -13.45 22.70 -27.39
C LEU A 226 -14.96 22.52 -27.25
N VAL A 227 -15.58 21.90 -28.24
CA VAL A 227 -17.01 21.55 -28.23
C VAL A 227 -17.12 20.09 -28.61
N VAL A 228 -17.80 19.30 -27.78
CA VAL A 228 -18.16 17.92 -28.11
C VAL A 228 -19.52 17.91 -28.77
N ASP A 229 -19.59 17.36 -29.97
CA ASP A 229 -20.83 17.05 -30.65
C ASP A 229 -21.14 15.56 -30.48
N ALA A 230 -22.11 15.27 -29.61
CA ALA A 230 -22.54 13.91 -29.31
C ALA A 230 -23.26 13.25 -30.49
N GLY A 231 -23.97 14.03 -31.30
CA GLY A 231 -24.69 13.53 -32.48
C GLY A 231 -23.75 13.28 -33.66
N GLY A 232 -22.78 14.19 -33.85
CA GLY A 232 -21.79 14.09 -34.94
C GLY A 232 -20.53 13.30 -34.59
N ASN A 233 -20.51 12.60 -33.44
CA ASN A 233 -19.38 11.80 -32.97
C ASN A 233 -18.01 12.49 -33.04
N SER A 234 -17.97 13.78 -32.72
CA SER A 234 -16.79 14.61 -32.97
C SER A 234 -16.41 15.52 -31.81
N LEU A 235 -15.10 15.73 -31.67
CA LEU A 235 -14.53 16.80 -30.86
C LEU A 235 -14.11 17.93 -31.81
N LEU A 236 -14.64 19.12 -31.57
CA LEU A 236 -14.46 20.30 -32.39
C LEU A 236 -13.69 21.36 -31.60
N GLN A 237 -12.97 22.22 -32.31
CA GLN A 237 -12.34 23.42 -31.76
C GLN A 237 -12.95 24.65 -32.41
N VAL A 238 -13.35 25.62 -31.58
CA VAL A 238 -13.82 26.94 -32.00
C VAL A 238 -12.85 27.99 -31.48
N THR A 239 -12.17 28.70 -32.36
CA THR A 239 -11.26 29.79 -31.96
C THR A 239 -12.01 30.99 -31.38
N ASP A 240 -11.33 31.87 -30.64
CA ASP A 240 -11.90 33.15 -30.15
C ASP A 240 -12.39 34.07 -31.29
N GLY A 241 -11.98 33.80 -32.54
CA GLY A 241 -12.48 34.48 -33.74
C GLY A 241 -13.74 33.85 -34.35
N GLY A 242 -14.27 32.77 -33.78
CA GLY A 242 -15.44 32.05 -34.28
C GLY A 242 -15.15 31.07 -35.43
N VAL A 243 -13.88 30.71 -35.67
CA VAL A 243 -13.52 29.68 -36.67
C VAL A 243 -13.62 28.30 -36.03
N ILE A 244 -14.43 27.43 -36.62
CA ILE A 244 -14.66 26.04 -36.21
C ILE A 244 -13.83 25.06 -37.05
N SER A 245 -13.32 24.00 -36.42
CA SER A 245 -12.56 22.92 -37.07
C SER A 245 -12.61 21.62 -36.26
N THR A 246 -12.46 20.47 -36.90
CA THR A 246 -12.44 19.16 -36.22
C THR A 246 -11.09 18.88 -35.57
N VAL A 247 -11.11 18.44 -34.32
CA VAL A 247 -9.93 17.97 -33.56
C VAL A 247 -9.81 16.45 -33.64
N ALA A 248 -10.90 15.74 -33.37
CA ALA A 248 -10.95 14.28 -33.39
C ALA A 248 -12.36 13.78 -33.70
N THR A 249 -12.47 12.52 -34.14
CA THR A 249 -13.73 11.81 -34.33
C THR A 249 -13.71 10.47 -33.61
N PHE A 250 -14.88 9.96 -33.25
CA PHE A 250 -15.05 8.74 -32.47
C PHE A 250 -15.93 7.77 -33.25
N PRO A 251 -15.34 6.86 -34.05
CA PRO A 251 -16.12 6.01 -34.93
C PRO A 251 -16.90 4.93 -34.17
N ALA A 252 -18.00 4.48 -34.77
CA ALA A 252 -18.75 3.34 -34.29
C ALA A 252 -17.87 2.07 -34.24
N ARG A 253 -18.09 1.23 -33.22
CA ARG A 253 -17.34 -0.03 -33.02
C ARG A 253 -18.29 -1.21 -32.98
N MET A 254 -17.84 -2.36 -33.49
CA MET A 254 -18.65 -3.58 -33.46
C MET A 254 -18.69 -4.15 -32.04
N VAL A 255 -19.88 -4.39 -31.51
CA VAL A 255 -20.13 -5.03 -30.20
C VAL A 255 -21.17 -6.14 -30.35
N GLU A 256 -21.33 -6.97 -29.33
CA GLU A 256 -22.36 -8.01 -29.34
C GLU A 256 -23.77 -7.42 -29.18
N ALA A 257 -24.68 -7.84 -30.06
CA ALA A 257 -26.08 -7.47 -29.98
C ALA A 257 -26.81 -8.28 -28.90
N PRO A 258 -27.86 -7.74 -28.25
CA PRO A 258 -28.64 -8.47 -27.23
C PRO A 258 -29.30 -9.76 -27.75
N THR A 259 -29.50 -9.87 -29.07
CA THR A 259 -30.07 -11.05 -29.74
C THR A 259 -29.03 -12.01 -30.31
N GLY A 260 -27.74 -11.78 -30.02
CA GLY A 260 -26.59 -12.50 -30.58
C GLY A 260 -26.09 -11.95 -31.92
N GLY A 261 -24.79 -12.12 -32.18
CA GLY A 261 -24.09 -11.57 -33.36
C GLY A 261 -23.51 -10.18 -33.12
N MET A 262 -22.71 -9.67 -34.05
CA MET A 262 -22.06 -8.36 -33.91
C MET A 262 -22.88 -7.26 -34.59
N MET A 263 -23.00 -6.09 -33.94
CA MET A 263 -23.60 -4.88 -34.49
C MET A 263 -22.75 -3.64 -34.20
N PRO A 264 -22.79 -2.60 -35.04
CA PRO A 264 -22.11 -1.35 -34.74
C PRO A 264 -22.80 -0.63 -33.57
N MET A 265 -22.00 -0.22 -32.59
CA MET A 265 -22.37 0.62 -31.46
C MET A 265 -21.81 2.00 -31.71
N ASP A 266 -22.71 2.98 -31.68
CA ASP A 266 -22.34 4.38 -31.82
C ASP A 266 -21.47 4.86 -30.65
N ALA A 267 -20.57 5.82 -30.89
CA ALA A 267 -19.67 6.29 -29.85
C ALA A 267 -20.37 7.21 -28.86
N VAL A 268 -21.03 8.27 -29.34
CA VAL A 268 -21.76 9.26 -28.53
C VAL A 268 -20.85 9.92 -27.48
N PRO A 269 -19.90 10.78 -27.89
CA PRO A 269 -19.05 11.51 -26.96
C PRO A 269 -19.89 12.55 -26.18
N THR A 270 -19.70 12.68 -24.86
CA THR A 270 -20.61 13.46 -24.01
C THR A 270 -19.96 14.67 -23.33
N SER A 271 -18.80 14.55 -22.71
CA SER A 271 -18.11 15.67 -22.06
C SER A 271 -16.69 15.84 -22.58
N VAL A 272 -16.11 17.03 -22.38
CA VAL A 272 -14.68 17.26 -22.58
C VAL A 272 -14.08 18.08 -21.44
N THR A 273 -12.98 17.58 -20.88
CA THR A 273 -12.19 18.32 -19.90
C THR A 273 -10.70 18.34 -20.27
N VAL A 274 -9.98 19.36 -19.82
CA VAL A 274 -8.52 19.46 -20.03
C VAL A 274 -7.83 18.82 -18.83
N GLY A 275 -7.01 17.79 -19.08
CA GLY A 275 -6.27 17.12 -18.03
C GLY A 275 -5.07 17.93 -17.53
N PRO A 276 -4.48 17.52 -16.39
CA PRO A 276 -3.28 18.15 -15.84
C PRO A 276 -2.07 18.12 -16.79
N ASP A 277 -2.05 17.18 -17.73
CA ASP A 277 -1.03 17.01 -18.77
C ASP A 277 -1.28 17.89 -20.02
N GLY A 278 -2.39 18.63 -20.04
CA GLY A 278 -2.82 19.46 -21.16
C GLY A 278 -3.49 18.71 -22.31
N ALA A 279 -3.70 17.39 -22.20
CA ALA A 279 -4.49 16.63 -23.17
C ALA A 279 -5.99 16.82 -22.92
N TYR A 280 -6.81 16.46 -23.91
CA TYR A 280 -8.27 16.56 -23.83
C TYR A 280 -8.86 15.21 -23.50
N TYR A 281 -9.74 15.16 -22.51
CA TYR A 281 -10.34 13.94 -22.02
C TYR A 281 -11.82 13.94 -22.36
N VAL A 282 -12.24 13.01 -23.22
CA VAL A 282 -13.58 12.96 -23.79
C VAL A 282 -14.30 11.70 -23.30
N THR A 283 -15.45 11.88 -22.65
CA THR A 283 -16.25 10.75 -22.15
C THR A 283 -17.18 10.20 -23.21
N GLN A 284 -17.69 8.99 -22.98
CA GLN A 284 -18.51 8.25 -23.93
C GLN A 284 -19.79 7.71 -23.29
N LEU A 285 -20.95 8.02 -23.85
CA LEU A 285 -22.22 7.44 -23.41
C LEU A 285 -22.44 6.04 -24.01
N THR A 286 -22.00 5.82 -25.24
CA THR A 286 -22.32 4.65 -26.10
C THR A 286 -23.76 4.60 -26.59
N GLY A 287 -23.95 4.36 -27.88
CA GLY A 287 -25.27 4.11 -28.48
C GLY A 287 -25.77 2.68 -28.26
N PHE A 288 -26.98 2.38 -28.73
CA PHE A 288 -27.54 1.02 -28.68
C PHE A 288 -26.53 0.02 -29.31
N PRO A 289 -26.19 -1.09 -28.63
CA PRO A 289 -26.95 -1.74 -27.57
C PRO A 289 -26.53 -1.41 -26.13
N PHE A 290 -25.85 -0.28 -25.88
CA PHE A 290 -25.49 0.17 -24.52
C PHE A 290 -24.78 -0.90 -23.68
N PRO A 291 -23.71 -1.52 -24.19
CA PRO A 291 -23.05 -2.63 -23.49
C PRO A 291 -22.51 -2.20 -22.13
N ARG A 292 -22.73 -3.02 -21.11
CA ARG A 292 -22.07 -2.86 -19.81
C ARG A 292 -20.55 -2.93 -19.99
N GLY A 293 -19.83 -2.06 -19.28
CA GLY A 293 -18.37 -1.97 -19.43
C GLY A 293 -17.88 -1.44 -20.78
N GLY A 294 -18.78 -0.99 -21.65
CA GLY A 294 -18.43 -0.51 -22.98
C GLY A 294 -17.85 0.90 -23.05
N ALA A 295 -18.29 1.83 -22.22
CA ALA A 295 -17.89 3.23 -22.31
C ALA A 295 -16.42 3.43 -21.91
N ASN A 296 -15.80 4.39 -22.60
CA ASN A 296 -14.42 4.82 -22.37
C ASN A 296 -14.35 6.32 -22.07
N VAL A 297 -13.32 6.69 -21.33
CA VAL A 297 -12.73 8.02 -21.36
C VAL A 297 -11.58 7.99 -22.36
N TRP A 298 -11.68 8.79 -23.41
CA TRP A 298 -10.65 8.98 -24.41
C TRP A 298 -9.71 10.10 -24.00
N ARG A 299 -8.43 9.95 -24.26
CA ARG A 299 -7.42 11.00 -24.20
C ARG A 299 -7.01 11.38 -25.62
N VAL A 300 -7.08 12.67 -25.92
CA VAL A 300 -6.76 13.26 -27.21
C VAL A 300 -5.64 14.28 -26.98
N GLU A 301 -4.42 13.93 -27.40
CA GLU A 301 -3.36 14.91 -27.49
C GLU A 301 -3.57 15.78 -28.73
N PRO A 302 -3.39 17.11 -28.64
CA PRO A 302 -3.54 17.99 -29.80
C PRO A 302 -2.66 17.54 -30.98
N GLY A 303 -3.31 17.15 -32.09
CA GLY A 303 -2.63 16.69 -33.31
C GLY A 303 -2.32 15.18 -33.37
N SER A 304 -2.73 14.41 -32.37
CA SER A 304 -2.61 12.95 -32.30
C SER A 304 -3.99 12.27 -32.40
N GLU A 305 -4.01 10.98 -32.72
CA GLU A 305 -5.23 10.18 -32.69
C GLU A 305 -5.70 9.92 -31.24
N PRO A 306 -7.02 9.78 -30.99
CA PRO A 306 -7.55 9.44 -29.67
C PRO A 306 -7.06 8.08 -29.17
N THR A 307 -6.70 8.03 -27.88
CA THR A 307 -6.34 6.80 -27.16
C THR A 307 -7.25 6.59 -25.96
N ILE A 308 -7.50 5.35 -25.55
CA ILE A 308 -8.28 5.09 -24.34
C ILE A 308 -7.42 5.45 -23.11
N TYR A 309 -7.94 6.32 -22.25
CA TYR A 309 -7.35 6.61 -20.94
C TYR A 309 -7.87 5.67 -19.86
N ALA A 310 -9.19 5.49 -19.81
CA ALA A 310 -9.85 4.59 -18.87
C ALA A 310 -11.08 3.95 -19.53
N GLY A 311 -11.15 2.61 -19.57
CA GLY A 311 -12.30 1.86 -20.11
C GLY A 311 -13.03 1.06 -19.02
N GLY A 312 -14.08 0.31 -19.38
CA GLY A 312 -14.80 -0.55 -18.42
C GLY A 312 -15.95 0.15 -17.69
N PHE A 313 -16.34 1.36 -18.12
CA PHE A 313 -17.56 2.02 -17.65
C PHE A 313 -18.74 1.62 -18.53
N THR A 314 -19.97 1.92 -18.12
CA THR A 314 -21.16 1.54 -18.90
C THR A 314 -21.71 2.70 -19.73
N ASN A 315 -22.21 3.76 -19.10
CA ASN A 315 -22.85 4.89 -19.79
C ASN A 315 -22.39 6.21 -19.14
N ILE A 316 -21.27 6.79 -19.61
CA ILE A 316 -20.65 7.99 -19.03
C ILE A 316 -21.29 9.25 -19.61
N LEU A 317 -21.63 10.21 -18.75
CA LEU A 317 -22.14 11.52 -19.15
C LEU A 317 -21.14 12.65 -18.93
N ASP A 318 -20.35 12.60 -17.87
CA ASP A 318 -19.46 13.71 -17.51
C ASP A 318 -18.23 13.23 -16.76
N ALA A 319 -17.17 14.04 -16.74
CA ALA A 319 -15.97 13.78 -15.95
C ALA A 319 -15.21 15.07 -15.57
N ALA A 320 -14.62 15.08 -14.37
CA ALA A 320 -13.87 16.23 -13.87
C ALA A 320 -12.58 15.82 -13.17
N PHE A 321 -11.49 16.56 -13.44
CA PHE A 321 -10.21 16.37 -12.76
C PHE A 321 -10.16 17.10 -11.42
N ALA A 322 -9.71 16.40 -10.39
CA ALA A 322 -9.33 16.98 -9.11
C ALA A 322 -7.91 17.56 -9.16
N ALA A 323 -7.60 18.39 -8.17
CA ALA A 323 -6.30 19.06 -8.06
C ALA A 323 -5.12 18.08 -7.88
N ASP A 324 -5.38 16.87 -7.39
CA ASP A 324 -4.37 15.81 -7.25
C ASP A 324 -4.15 14.98 -8.53
N GLY A 325 -4.84 15.33 -9.62
CA GLY A 325 -4.75 14.65 -10.90
C GLY A 325 -5.70 13.46 -11.06
N SER A 326 -6.49 13.11 -10.04
CA SER A 326 -7.52 12.06 -10.18
C SER A 326 -8.67 12.56 -11.05
N LEU A 327 -9.23 11.68 -11.88
CA LEU A 327 -10.41 11.91 -12.70
C LEU A 327 -11.64 11.31 -12.01
N TYR A 328 -12.67 12.12 -11.76
CA TYR A 328 -13.98 11.61 -11.36
C TYR A 328 -14.84 11.41 -12.59
N VAL A 329 -15.41 10.22 -12.77
CA VAL A 329 -16.20 9.80 -13.93
C VAL A 329 -17.64 9.56 -13.49
N LEU A 330 -18.59 10.25 -14.13
CA LEU A 330 -20.02 10.14 -13.84
C LEU A 330 -20.73 9.22 -14.85
N GLU A 331 -21.23 8.09 -14.37
CA GLU A 331 -22.13 7.22 -15.12
C GLU A 331 -23.58 7.64 -14.87
N MET A 332 -24.31 7.93 -15.95
CA MET A 332 -25.75 8.17 -15.88
C MET A 332 -26.51 6.87 -15.57
N PHE A 333 -26.03 5.77 -16.14
CA PHE A 333 -26.57 4.42 -15.93
C PHE A 333 -25.42 3.45 -15.67
N ARG A 334 -25.23 3.06 -14.41
CA ARG A 334 -24.19 2.08 -14.03
C ARG A 334 -24.47 0.67 -14.53
N ASN A 335 -25.74 0.39 -14.85
CA ASN A 335 -26.27 -0.95 -15.14
C ASN A 335 -26.74 -1.14 -16.58
N SER A 336 -26.34 -0.25 -17.49
CA SER A 336 -26.81 -0.13 -18.88
C SER A 336 -28.19 0.50 -19.01
N MET A 337 -28.35 1.41 -19.97
CA MET A 337 -29.64 1.96 -20.38
C MET A 337 -30.70 0.90 -20.72
N LEU A 338 -30.30 -0.30 -21.17
CA LEU A 338 -31.23 -1.40 -21.46
C LEU A 338 -31.80 -2.09 -20.22
N SER A 339 -31.20 -1.89 -19.04
CA SER A 339 -31.63 -2.56 -17.82
C SER A 339 -32.94 -2.00 -17.25
N GLY A 340 -33.32 -0.77 -17.64
CA GLY A 340 -34.40 -0.02 -17.01
C GLY A 340 -34.09 0.48 -15.59
N ASP A 341 -32.89 0.24 -15.07
CA ASP A 341 -32.41 0.78 -13.80
C ASP A 341 -31.90 2.21 -14.00
N PRO A 342 -32.53 3.24 -13.40
CA PRO A 342 -32.14 4.63 -13.59
C PRO A 342 -30.96 5.06 -12.72
N THR A 343 -30.32 4.15 -11.96
CA THR A 343 -29.25 4.51 -11.03
C THR A 343 -27.93 4.82 -11.72
N GLY A 344 -27.31 5.93 -11.30
CA GLY A 344 -25.99 6.35 -11.72
C GLY A 344 -24.90 5.98 -10.71
N ALA A 345 -23.65 6.30 -11.04
CA ALA A 345 -22.51 6.16 -10.15
C ALA A 345 -21.43 7.18 -10.47
N ILE A 346 -20.62 7.52 -9.47
CA ILE A 346 -19.39 8.30 -9.65
C ILE A 346 -18.22 7.44 -9.26
N THR A 347 -17.25 7.31 -10.16
CA THR A 347 -16.02 6.57 -9.92
C THR A 347 -14.82 7.50 -10.03
N ARG A 348 -14.01 7.55 -8.98
CA ARG A 348 -12.69 8.20 -9.02
C ARG A 348 -11.69 7.28 -9.68
N VAL A 349 -10.88 7.82 -10.57
CA VAL A 349 -9.77 7.17 -11.28
C VAL A 349 -8.50 7.96 -10.97
N TRP A 350 -7.55 7.37 -10.27
CA TRP A 350 -6.29 8.03 -9.96
C TRP A 350 -5.34 8.03 -11.19
N PRO A 351 -4.30 8.89 -11.22
CA PRO A 351 -3.34 8.93 -12.34
C PRO A 351 -2.63 7.61 -12.64
N ASP A 352 -2.53 6.73 -11.65
CA ASP A 352 -1.98 5.37 -11.71
C ASP A 352 -2.97 4.35 -12.33
N GLY A 353 -4.23 4.73 -12.55
CA GLY A 353 -5.30 3.87 -13.05
C GLY A 353 -6.17 3.20 -11.98
N ARG A 354 -5.83 3.32 -10.68
CA ARG A 354 -6.64 2.81 -9.56
C ARG A 354 -8.03 3.42 -9.59
N ARG A 355 -9.05 2.70 -9.09
CA ARG A 355 -10.45 3.17 -9.11
C ARG A 355 -11.21 2.92 -7.81
N ALA A 356 -12.16 3.81 -7.51
CA ALA A 356 -13.09 3.66 -6.39
C ALA A 356 -14.41 4.35 -6.70
N VAL A 357 -15.53 3.66 -6.48
CA VAL A 357 -16.87 4.30 -6.52
C VAL A 357 -17.01 5.21 -5.31
N VAL A 358 -17.30 6.48 -5.56
CA VAL A 358 -17.40 7.54 -4.56
C VAL A 358 -18.85 7.81 -4.16
N ALA A 359 -19.78 7.63 -5.10
CA ALA A 359 -21.21 7.76 -4.83
C ALA A 359 -22.03 6.91 -5.80
N ARG A 360 -23.13 6.35 -5.29
CA ARG A 360 -24.09 5.56 -6.09
C ARG A 360 -25.51 5.63 -5.54
N GLU A 361 -25.64 5.73 -4.22
CA GLU A 361 -26.94 5.85 -3.57
C GLU A 361 -27.59 7.21 -3.81
N GLY A 362 -28.85 7.18 -4.25
CA GLY A 362 -29.65 8.37 -4.52
C GLY A 362 -29.29 9.13 -5.80
N LEU A 363 -28.31 8.67 -6.59
CA LEU A 363 -28.03 9.18 -7.93
C LEU A 363 -28.97 8.51 -8.95
N ILE A 364 -29.91 9.27 -9.49
CA ILE A 364 -30.94 8.82 -10.43
C ILE A 364 -30.83 9.66 -11.68
N THR A 365 -30.47 9.03 -12.80
CA THR A 365 -30.17 9.69 -14.08
C THR A 365 -29.33 10.97 -13.92
N PRO A 366 -28.16 10.92 -13.25
CA PRO A 366 -27.29 12.08 -13.14
C PRO A 366 -26.64 12.41 -14.49
N THR A 367 -26.41 13.69 -14.77
CA THR A 367 -26.09 14.16 -16.14
C THR A 367 -25.01 15.22 -16.23
N GLY A 368 -24.52 15.73 -15.09
CA GLY A 368 -23.42 16.69 -15.04
C GLY A 368 -22.65 16.56 -13.74
N LEU A 369 -21.35 16.84 -13.78
CA LEU A 369 -20.42 16.74 -12.67
C LEU A 369 -19.42 17.91 -12.72
N THR A 370 -19.26 18.61 -11.61
CA THR A 370 -18.15 19.55 -11.44
C THR A 370 -17.56 19.47 -10.03
N ILE A 371 -16.33 19.96 -9.86
CA ILE A 371 -15.66 20.01 -8.56
C ILE A 371 -15.68 21.45 -8.07
N GLY A 372 -16.20 21.64 -6.86
CA GLY A 372 -16.30 22.96 -6.23
C GLY A 372 -14.98 23.46 -5.64
N PRO A 373 -14.93 24.75 -5.26
CA PRO A 373 -13.77 25.35 -4.60
C PRO A 373 -13.47 24.77 -3.22
N ASP A 374 -14.44 24.08 -2.62
CA ASP A 374 -14.32 23.31 -1.38
C ASP A 374 -13.89 21.85 -1.60
N HIS A 375 -13.51 21.52 -2.84
CA HIS A 375 -13.14 20.19 -3.32
C HIS A 375 -14.29 19.16 -3.34
N ALA A 376 -15.52 19.52 -2.97
CA ALA A 376 -16.68 18.62 -3.05
C ALA A 376 -17.13 18.42 -4.50
N LEU A 377 -17.81 17.30 -4.78
CA LEU A 377 -18.46 17.07 -6.07
C LEU A 377 -19.84 17.72 -6.08
N TYR A 378 -20.18 18.37 -7.18
CA TYR A 378 -21.51 18.90 -7.45
C TYR A 378 -22.08 18.20 -8.67
N VAL A 379 -23.29 17.68 -8.53
CA VAL A 379 -23.86 16.75 -9.52
C VAL A 379 -25.29 17.15 -9.87
N SER A 380 -25.56 17.35 -11.16
CA SER A 380 -26.93 17.45 -11.68
C SER A 380 -27.58 16.07 -11.62
N ASN A 381 -28.58 15.91 -10.76
CA ASN A 381 -29.30 14.66 -10.51
C ASN A 381 -30.75 14.78 -11.01
N PHE A 382 -31.39 13.65 -11.33
CA PHE A 382 -32.68 13.60 -12.04
C PHE A 382 -32.67 14.41 -13.35
N GLY A 383 -31.58 14.34 -14.11
CA GLY A 383 -31.33 15.18 -15.29
C GLY A 383 -32.26 14.93 -16.48
N THR A 384 -33.04 13.85 -16.45
CA THR A 384 -34.08 13.54 -17.45
C THR A 384 -35.48 14.00 -17.05
N SER A 385 -35.63 14.61 -15.88
CA SER A 385 -36.91 15.06 -15.34
C SER A 385 -37.12 16.56 -15.54
N ALA A 386 -38.29 16.94 -16.02
CA ALA A 386 -38.70 18.34 -16.12
C ALA A 386 -39.06 18.99 -14.76
N THR A 387 -39.24 18.18 -13.70
CA THR A 387 -39.82 18.66 -12.43
C THR A 387 -39.06 18.23 -11.18
N ALA A 388 -38.23 17.18 -11.27
CA ALA A 388 -37.50 16.63 -10.14
C ALA A 388 -36.00 16.97 -10.15
N GLY A 389 -35.52 17.73 -11.13
CA GLY A 389 -34.11 18.07 -11.28
C GLY A 389 -33.56 18.79 -10.05
N GLN A 390 -32.36 18.39 -9.64
CA GLN A 390 -31.68 18.96 -8.48
C GLN A 390 -30.16 18.99 -8.69
N VAL A 391 -29.47 19.78 -7.90
CA VAL A 391 -28.02 19.67 -7.72
C VAL A 391 -27.73 19.13 -6.32
N VAL A 392 -26.93 18.07 -6.26
CA VAL A 392 -26.45 17.50 -5.00
C VAL A 392 -24.96 17.81 -4.81
N ARG A 393 -24.57 18.12 -3.57
CA ARG A 393 -23.19 18.32 -3.14
C ARG A 393 -22.72 17.11 -2.34
N ILE A 394 -21.68 16.45 -2.81
CA ILE A 394 -21.11 15.22 -2.24
C ILE A 394 -19.70 15.55 -1.71
N PRO A 395 -19.46 15.48 -0.39
CA PRO A 395 -18.12 15.68 0.17
C PRO A 395 -17.10 14.68 -0.40
N THR A 396 -15.90 15.14 -0.72
CA THR A 396 -14.77 14.30 -1.18
C THR A 396 -13.73 14.03 -0.09
N ALA A 397 -13.86 14.70 1.06
CA ALA A 397 -13.12 14.36 2.25
C ALA A 397 -13.60 12.99 2.74
N VAL A 398 -12.82 11.96 2.42
CA VAL A 398 -12.96 10.66 3.06
C VAL A 398 -12.63 10.88 4.54
N SER A 399 -13.66 10.98 5.38
CA SER A 399 -13.53 10.67 6.80
C SER A 399 -13.01 9.23 6.90
N GLU A 400 -12.18 8.95 7.92
CA GLU A 400 -11.34 7.75 8.03
C GLU A 400 -12.04 6.44 7.62
N ALA A 401 -11.83 6.02 6.37
CA ALA A 401 -12.31 4.74 5.91
C ALA A 401 -11.56 3.65 6.69
N THR A 402 -12.30 2.80 7.39
CA THR A 402 -11.68 1.74 8.19
C THR A 402 -11.25 0.62 7.26
N GLN A 403 -9.97 0.33 7.25
CA GLN A 403 -9.39 -0.68 6.39
C GLN A 403 -9.45 -2.04 7.08
N PHE A 404 -9.73 -3.08 6.30
CA PHE A 404 -9.64 -4.46 6.75
C PHE A 404 -8.81 -5.28 5.78
N SER A 405 -8.28 -6.40 6.25
CA SER A 405 -7.55 -7.34 5.41
C SER A 405 -7.78 -8.78 5.83
N ALA A 406 -7.53 -9.70 4.91
CA ALA A 406 -7.51 -11.12 5.17
C ALA A 406 -6.38 -11.76 4.35
N TRP A 407 -5.62 -12.65 5.00
CA TRP A 407 -4.63 -13.51 4.36
C TRP A 407 -5.25 -14.90 4.23
N LEU A 408 -5.32 -15.42 3.00
CA LEU A 408 -6.03 -16.66 2.68
C LEU A 408 -5.04 -17.81 2.48
N SER A 409 -5.31 -18.95 3.11
CA SER A 409 -4.56 -20.20 2.92
C SER A 409 -5.46 -21.42 3.10
N GLY A 410 -5.01 -22.57 2.61
CA GLY A 410 -5.67 -23.86 2.87
C GLY A 410 -5.62 -24.28 4.34
N ASP A 411 -4.54 -23.92 5.06
CA ASP A 411 -4.41 -24.18 6.50
C ASP A 411 -5.49 -23.50 7.35
N ALA A 412 -6.02 -22.36 6.86
CA ALA A 412 -7.06 -21.60 7.53
C ALA A 412 -8.47 -22.14 7.26
N GLU A 413 -8.64 -23.08 6.33
CA GLU A 413 -9.92 -23.76 6.09
C GLU A 413 -10.38 -24.56 7.32
N THR A 414 -11.68 -24.84 7.38
CA THR A 414 -12.26 -25.62 8.48
C THR A 414 -13.13 -26.76 7.94
N PRO A 415 -12.58 -27.99 7.80
CA PRO A 415 -11.22 -28.42 8.16
C PRO A 415 -10.11 -27.92 7.21
N PRO A 416 -8.83 -27.89 7.64
CA PRO A 416 -7.71 -27.47 6.78
C PRO A 416 -7.59 -28.27 5.49
N VAL A 417 -7.15 -27.60 4.43
CA VAL A 417 -6.96 -28.15 3.07
C VAL A 417 -5.48 -28.08 2.69
N GLU A 418 -4.94 -29.21 2.22
CA GLU A 418 -3.58 -29.29 1.67
C GLU A 418 -3.58 -28.77 0.22
N THR A 419 -3.20 -27.53 0.01
CA THR A 419 -3.10 -26.88 -1.30
C THR A 419 -1.91 -25.90 -1.31
N PRO A 420 -1.21 -25.72 -2.44
CA PRO A 420 -0.26 -24.62 -2.60
C PRO A 420 -0.96 -23.25 -2.80
N ALA A 421 -2.29 -23.23 -2.96
CA ALA A 421 -3.05 -22.00 -3.17
C ALA A 421 -2.95 -21.06 -1.96
N SER A 422 -2.85 -19.78 -2.27
CA SER A 422 -2.85 -18.69 -1.29
C SER A 422 -3.58 -17.48 -1.85
N GLY A 423 -3.93 -16.53 -1.00
CA GLY A 423 -4.53 -15.29 -1.44
C GLY A 423 -4.44 -14.19 -0.42
N VAL A 424 -4.82 -12.99 -0.84
CA VAL A 424 -4.93 -11.82 0.02
C VAL A 424 -6.17 -11.04 -0.39
N ALA A 425 -6.85 -10.48 0.59
CA ALA A 425 -7.97 -9.59 0.40
C ALA A 425 -7.75 -8.30 1.20
N ARG A 426 -8.03 -7.16 0.58
CA ARG A 426 -8.15 -5.88 1.29
C ARG A 426 -9.55 -5.33 1.14
N PHE A 427 -10.03 -4.69 2.20
CA PHE A 427 -11.36 -4.10 2.26
C PHE A 427 -11.28 -2.67 2.76
N THR A 428 -12.18 -1.82 2.30
CA THR A 428 -12.33 -0.44 2.79
C THR A 428 -13.79 -0.20 3.15
N LEU A 429 -14.04 0.05 4.43
CA LEU A 429 -15.35 0.41 4.94
C LEU A 429 -15.47 1.94 4.94
N ALA A 430 -16.33 2.46 4.07
CA ALA A 430 -16.70 3.87 4.06
C ALA A 430 -17.80 4.17 5.09
N GLU A 431 -17.98 5.46 5.38
CA GLU A 431 -19.14 5.95 6.12
C GLU A 431 -20.44 5.50 5.42
N GLY A 432 -21.47 5.14 6.20
CA GLY A 432 -22.73 4.57 5.67
C GLY A 432 -22.73 3.05 5.40
N GLY A 433 -21.64 2.32 5.70
CA GLY A 433 -21.63 0.85 5.68
C GLY A 433 -21.21 0.21 4.35
N LEU A 434 -20.78 1.00 3.37
CA LEU A 434 -20.27 0.49 2.10
C LEU A 434 -18.89 -0.15 2.29
N LEU A 435 -18.78 -1.46 2.07
CA LEU A 435 -17.52 -2.21 2.12
C LEU A 435 -17.05 -2.52 0.69
N SER A 436 -16.03 -1.83 0.21
CA SER A 436 -15.33 -2.22 -1.02
C SER A 436 -14.31 -3.32 -0.74
N TYR A 437 -14.07 -4.20 -1.70
CA TYR A 437 -13.11 -5.29 -1.58
C TYR A 437 -12.30 -5.47 -2.86
N GLU A 438 -11.10 -5.98 -2.68
CA GLU A 438 -10.20 -6.44 -3.74
C GLU A 438 -9.51 -7.71 -3.25
N ILE A 439 -9.55 -8.78 -4.06
CA ILE A 439 -9.09 -10.11 -3.69
C ILE A 439 -8.18 -10.65 -4.81
N ALA A 440 -6.95 -11.02 -4.45
CA ALA A 440 -6.03 -11.71 -5.34
C ALA A 440 -5.68 -13.09 -4.80
N VAL A 441 -5.48 -14.03 -5.72
CA VAL A 441 -5.17 -15.43 -5.40
C VAL A 441 -4.00 -15.92 -6.24
N ARG A 442 -3.27 -16.90 -5.74
CA ARG A 442 -2.12 -17.53 -6.40
C ARG A 442 -2.19 -19.04 -6.33
N ALA A 443 -1.44 -19.67 -7.24
CA ALA A 443 -1.29 -21.11 -7.37
C ALA A 443 -2.63 -21.88 -7.54
N ILE A 444 -3.67 -21.18 -8.00
CA ILE A 444 -4.91 -21.77 -8.50
C ILE A 444 -4.75 -21.92 -10.02
N GLY A 445 -4.59 -23.16 -10.49
CA GLY A 445 -4.28 -23.43 -11.89
C GLY A 445 -5.47 -23.25 -12.83
N ALA A 446 -5.21 -23.02 -14.13
CA ALA A 446 -6.26 -22.97 -15.17
C ALA A 446 -7.07 -24.28 -15.32
N ALA A 447 -6.60 -25.39 -14.74
CA ALA A 447 -7.33 -26.65 -14.66
C ALA A 447 -8.34 -26.71 -13.50
N GLU A 448 -8.24 -25.78 -12.54
CA GLU A 448 -9.05 -25.68 -11.32
C GLU A 448 -9.66 -24.27 -11.23
N PRO A 449 -10.59 -23.91 -12.13
CA PRO A 449 -11.15 -22.57 -12.14
C PRO A 449 -11.84 -22.25 -10.82
N ILE A 450 -11.73 -20.99 -10.41
CA ILE A 450 -12.50 -20.46 -9.28
C ILE A 450 -13.97 -20.57 -9.65
N THR A 451 -14.77 -21.12 -8.73
CA THR A 451 -16.19 -21.40 -8.94
C THR A 451 -17.10 -20.50 -8.11
N ALA A 452 -16.60 -19.96 -7.00
CA ALA A 452 -17.32 -19.01 -6.15
C ALA A 452 -16.35 -18.29 -5.21
N ALA A 453 -16.75 -17.11 -4.73
CA ALA A 453 -16.14 -16.45 -3.58
C ALA A 453 -17.21 -15.78 -2.71
N HIS A 454 -17.05 -15.86 -1.39
CA HIS A 454 -18.03 -15.40 -0.42
C HIS A 454 -17.41 -14.67 0.77
N ILE A 455 -18.19 -13.80 1.41
CA ILE A 455 -17.98 -13.43 2.82
C ILE A 455 -18.93 -14.27 3.67
N HIS A 456 -18.42 -14.85 4.74
CA HIS A 456 -19.16 -15.67 5.70
C HIS A 456 -19.17 -15.05 7.09
N GLU A 457 -20.20 -15.41 7.87
CA GLU A 457 -20.29 -15.10 9.30
C GLU A 457 -19.76 -16.26 10.15
N GLY A 458 -18.59 -16.06 10.77
CA GLY A 458 -17.96 -17.03 11.66
C GLY A 458 -16.70 -16.49 12.32
N ALA A 459 -16.54 -16.80 13.61
CA ALA A 459 -15.34 -16.48 14.38
C ALA A 459 -14.11 -17.25 13.84
N PRO A 460 -12.89 -16.86 14.25
CA PRO A 460 -11.67 -17.56 13.84
C PRO A 460 -11.72 -19.06 14.19
N GLY A 461 -11.51 -19.92 13.19
CA GLY A 461 -11.59 -21.38 13.34
C GLY A 461 -13.01 -21.97 13.36
N GLU A 462 -14.05 -21.15 13.21
CA GLU A 462 -15.44 -21.60 13.10
C GLU A 462 -15.96 -21.38 11.67
N ALA A 463 -16.62 -22.40 11.10
CA ALA A 463 -17.34 -22.29 9.84
C ALA A 463 -18.75 -21.74 10.07
N GLY A 464 -19.31 -21.05 9.08
CA GLY A 464 -20.61 -20.40 9.19
C GLY A 464 -21.21 -20.04 7.83
N PRO A 465 -22.44 -19.51 7.79
CA PRO A 465 -23.16 -19.31 6.54
C PRO A 465 -22.56 -18.17 5.69
N PRO A 466 -22.66 -18.24 4.35
CA PRO A 466 -22.32 -17.11 3.48
C PRO A 466 -23.34 -16.00 3.67
N ILE A 467 -22.85 -14.76 3.82
CA ILE A 467 -23.66 -13.55 3.94
C ILE A 467 -23.63 -12.72 2.66
N PHE A 468 -22.53 -12.76 1.91
CA PHE A 468 -22.41 -12.10 0.61
C PHE A 468 -21.75 -13.03 -0.41
N THR A 469 -22.33 -13.09 -1.60
CA THR A 469 -21.68 -13.69 -2.77
C THR A 469 -20.91 -12.60 -3.50
N LEU A 470 -19.59 -12.75 -3.51
CA LEU A 470 -18.66 -11.81 -4.16
C LEU A 470 -18.46 -12.16 -5.63
N PHE A 471 -18.40 -13.46 -5.92
CA PHE A 471 -18.25 -14.01 -7.25
C PHE A 471 -19.23 -15.17 -7.44
N PRO A 472 -20.24 -15.04 -8.32
CA PRO A 472 -21.19 -16.10 -8.61
C PRO A 472 -20.58 -17.13 -9.58
N GLN A 473 -21.13 -18.35 -9.56
CA GLN A 473 -20.69 -19.44 -10.42
C GLN A 473 -20.93 -19.09 -11.91
N ASN A 474 -19.88 -19.24 -12.76
CA ASN A 474 -19.84 -18.99 -14.22
C ASN A 474 -19.59 -17.54 -14.68
N ASP A 475 -18.86 -16.75 -13.90
CA ASP A 475 -18.24 -15.49 -14.33
C ASP A 475 -16.75 -15.76 -14.64
N ASP A 476 -16.17 -15.15 -15.68
CA ASP A 476 -14.81 -15.47 -16.14
C ASP A 476 -13.76 -14.45 -15.63
N ASP A 477 -14.18 -13.42 -14.88
CA ASP A 477 -13.34 -12.27 -14.51
C ASP A 477 -12.47 -12.46 -13.25
N PHE A 478 -12.57 -13.61 -12.55
CA PHE A 478 -11.75 -13.88 -11.36
C PHE A 478 -10.71 -14.98 -11.62
N ASP A 479 -9.46 -14.57 -11.77
CA ASP A 479 -8.33 -15.46 -11.99
C ASP A 479 -7.05 -14.92 -11.29
N PRO A 480 -5.91 -15.64 -11.31
CA PRO A 480 -4.67 -15.18 -10.68
C PRO A 480 -4.04 -13.91 -11.30
N GLU A 481 -4.39 -13.56 -12.53
CA GLU A 481 -3.92 -12.36 -13.24
C GLU A 481 -4.87 -11.17 -13.06
N ASN A 482 -6.14 -11.41 -12.69
CA ASN A 482 -7.19 -10.41 -12.53
C ASN A 482 -7.82 -10.49 -11.12
N PRO A 483 -7.50 -9.54 -10.21
CA PRO A 483 -8.08 -9.54 -8.88
C PRO A 483 -9.60 -9.29 -8.93
N LEU A 484 -10.33 -9.99 -8.06
CA LEU A 484 -11.77 -9.77 -7.91
C LEU A 484 -12.01 -8.48 -7.13
N ILE A 485 -12.63 -7.51 -7.79
CA ILE A 485 -12.94 -6.19 -7.22
C ILE A 485 -14.45 -6.01 -7.16
N GLY A 486 -14.95 -5.50 -6.04
CA GLY A 486 -16.37 -5.19 -5.91
C GLY A 486 -16.72 -4.46 -4.63
N MET A 487 -18.03 -4.38 -4.36
CA MET A 487 -18.56 -3.70 -3.18
C MET A 487 -19.80 -4.40 -2.64
N VAL A 488 -19.98 -4.38 -1.33
CA VAL A 488 -21.19 -4.84 -0.63
C VAL A 488 -21.66 -3.77 0.36
N ASP A 489 -22.97 -3.62 0.51
CA ASP A 489 -23.55 -2.72 1.52
C ASP A 489 -23.78 -3.51 2.82
N LEU A 490 -23.19 -3.04 3.92
CA LEU A 490 -23.38 -3.59 5.25
C LEU A 490 -24.44 -2.83 6.02
N THR A 491 -25.27 -3.55 6.79
CA THR A 491 -26.09 -2.94 7.84
C THR A 491 -25.23 -2.58 9.06
N ASP A 492 -25.72 -1.71 9.93
CA ASP A 492 -25.02 -1.36 11.19
C ASP A 492 -24.65 -2.59 12.05
N GLU A 493 -25.52 -3.61 12.06
CA GLU A 493 -25.25 -4.88 12.75
C GLU A 493 -24.10 -5.65 12.09
N GLN A 494 -24.07 -5.68 10.75
CA GLN A 494 -22.99 -6.32 10.01
C GLN A 494 -21.66 -5.56 10.15
N VAL A 495 -21.70 -4.23 10.23
CA VAL A 495 -20.51 -3.42 10.54
C VAL A 495 -19.97 -3.77 11.93
N ALA A 496 -20.82 -3.90 12.94
CA ALA A 496 -20.40 -4.30 14.28
C ALA A 496 -19.78 -5.70 14.29
N THR A 497 -20.35 -6.65 13.53
CA THR A 497 -19.83 -8.02 13.40
C THR A 497 -18.49 -8.06 12.66
N LEU A 498 -18.31 -7.24 11.61
CA LEU A 498 -17.04 -7.05 10.91
C LEU A 498 -15.96 -6.50 11.86
N LEU A 499 -16.28 -5.44 12.60
CA LEU A 499 -15.37 -4.82 13.59
C LEU A 499 -15.00 -5.77 14.73
N ALA A 500 -15.88 -6.72 15.07
CA ALA A 500 -15.59 -7.77 16.04
C ALA A 500 -14.68 -8.88 15.50
N GLY A 501 -14.33 -8.86 14.21
CA GLY A 501 -13.50 -9.88 13.56
C GLY A 501 -14.23 -11.20 13.34
N ASN A 502 -15.56 -11.18 13.20
CA ASN A 502 -16.40 -12.38 13.04
C ASN A 502 -16.78 -12.66 11.58
N TYR A 503 -16.08 -12.06 10.61
CA TYR A 503 -16.23 -12.35 9.19
C TYR A 503 -14.96 -12.93 8.60
N TYR A 504 -15.13 -13.84 7.62
CA TYR A 504 -14.04 -14.36 6.82
C TYR A 504 -14.42 -14.38 5.35
N VAL A 505 -13.41 -14.25 4.48
CA VAL A 505 -13.53 -14.46 3.04
C VAL A 505 -13.10 -15.88 2.71
N ASN A 506 -13.79 -16.48 1.75
CA ASN A 506 -13.55 -17.85 1.29
C ASN A 506 -13.59 -17.91 -0.25
N VAL A 507 -12.68 -18.68 -0.84
CA VAL A 507 -12.59 -18.90 -2.29
C VAL A 507 -12.70 -20.39 -2.58
N HIS A 508 -13.54 -20.74 -3.56
CA HIS A 508 -13.87 -22.12 -3.90
C HIS A 508 -13.43 -22.47 -5.32
N THR A 509 -12.94 -23.68 -5.53
CA THR A 509 -12.60 -24.23 -6.86
C THR A 509 -13.39 -25.52 -7.12
N GLY A 510 -13.26 -26.07 -8.33
CA GLY A 510 -13.91 -27.32 -8.70
C GLY A 510 -13.51 -28.51 -7.82
N ASP A 511 -12.25 -28.57 -7.40
CA ASP A 511 -11.69 -29.65 -6.58
C ASP A 511 -12.01 -29.45 -5.09
N PHE A 512 -12.21 -28.20 -4.67
CA PHE A 512 -12.55 -27.83 -3.29
C PHE A 512 -13.85 -27.02 -3.20
N PRO A 513 -15.01 -27.66 -3.47
CA PRO A 513 -16.31 -26.96 -3.51
C PRO A 513 -16.79 -26.47 -2.14
N ALA A 514 -16.18 -26.94 -1.04
CA ALA A 514 -16.45 -26.46 0.31
C ALA A 514 -15.62 -25.23 0.71
N GLY A 515 -14.59 -24.90 -0.09
CA GLY A 515 -13.58 -23.87 0.20
C GLY A 515 -12.18 -24.46 -0.03
N GLU A 516 -11.37 -23.78 -0.84
CA GLU A 516 -9.95 -24.13 -1.03
C GLU A 516 -9.06 -23.30 -0.09
N ILE A 517 -9.32 -21.99 -0.03
CA ILE A 517 -8.58 -21.05 0.81
C ILE A 517 -9.53 -20.11 1.55
N ARG A 518 -9.21 -19.88 2.82
CA ARG A 518 -9.97 -19.02 3.76
C ARG A 518 -9.07 -17.99 4.40
N GLY A 519 -9.58 -16.79 4.64
CA GLY A 519 -8.90 -15.77 5.44
C GLY A 519 -9.87 -15.00 6.34
N GLN A 520 -9.54 -14.88 7.63
CA GLN A 520 -10.33 -14.06 8.56
C GLN A 520 -10.14 -12.57 8.25
N ILE A 521 -11.23 -11.81 8.27
CA ILE A 521 -11.21 -10.37 8.01
C ILE A 521 -11.01 -9.62 9.33
N TYR A 522 -9.91 -8.90 9.45
CA TYR A 522 -9.58 -8.07 10.61
C TYR A 522 -9.29 -6.63 10.20
N PRO A 523 -9.40 -5.67 11.14
CA PRO A 523 -8.82 -4.34 10.95
C PRO A 523 -7.40 -4.47 10.42
N ALA A 524 -7.14 -3.76 9.32
CA ALA A 524 -5.88 -3.88 8.63
C ALA A 524 -4.77 -3.26 9.49
N HIS A 525 -3.61 -3.90 9.47
CA HIS A 525 -2.47 -3.53 10.32
C HIS A 525 -1.19 -3.65 9.52
N THR A 526 -0.14 -2.99 10.02
CA THR A 526 1.18 -3.05 9.41
C THR A 526 1.70 -4.48 9.48
N THR A 527 2.15 -4.99 8.34
CA THR A 527 2.80 -6.32 8.24
C THR A 527 4.24 -6.14 7.80
N ALA A 528 5.10 -7.09 8.15
CA ALA A 528 6.53 -6.97 7.94
C ALA A 528 7.17 -8.27 7.48
N TRP A 529 8.10 -8.14 6.55
CA TRP A 529 8.92 -9.19 5.97
C TRP A 529 10.38 -8.81 6.03
N SER A 530 11.23 -9.80 5.85
CA SER A 530 12.67 -9.60 5.79
C SER A 530 13.32 -10.65 4.88
N ALA A 531 14.49 -10.33 4.35
CA ALA A 531 15.31 -11.27 3.59
C ALA A 531 16.76 -11.16 4.04
N MET A 532 17.39 -12.29 4.37
CA MET A 532 18.84 -12.38 4.54
C MET A 532 19.49 -12.56 3.17
N LEU A 533 20.45 -11.68 2.84
CA LEU A 533 21.17 -11.72 1.58
C LEU A 533 22.56 -12.34 1.78
N SER A 534 22.90 -13.32 0.94
CA SER A 534 24.24 -13.90 0.88
C SER A 534 24.58 -14.30 -0.56
N GLY A 535 25.86 -14.45 -0.86
CA GLY A 535 26.28 -14.91 -2.19
C GLY A 535 25.85 -16.33 -2.50
N ALA A 536 25.55 -17.11 -1.47
CA ALA A 536 25.14 -18.48 -1.67
C ALA A 536 23.68 -18.68 -2.05
N ASN A 537 22.85 -17.68 -1.77
CA ASN A 537 21.47 -17.65 -2.24
C ASN A 537 21.37 -17.18 -3.69
N GLU A 538 22.46 -16.68 -4.30
CA GLU A 538 22.46 -16.30 -5.71
C GLU A 538 22.29 -17.52 -6.61
N VAL A 539 21.68 -17.32 -7.77
CA VAL A 539 21.42 -18.38 -8.75
C VAL A 539 22.06 -17.99 -10.08
N PRO A 540 23.25 -18.53 -10.42
CA PRO A 540 24.02 -19.55 -9.69
C PRO A 540 24.80 -19.00 -8.47
N HIS A 541 25.14 -19.89 -7.54
CA HIS A 541 25.86 -19.61 -6.29
C HIS A 541 27.16 -18.80 -6.48
N VAL A 542 27.40 -17.82 -5.60
CA VAL A 542 28.60 -16.96 -5.57
C VAL A 542 29.34 -17.11 -4.24
N HIS A 543 30.63 -17.44 -4.30
CA HIS A 543 31.51 -17.40 -3.13
C HIS A 543 31.91 -15.95 -2.83
N SER A 544 31.21 -15.30 -1.91
CA SER A 544 31.53 -13.96 -1.41
C SER A 544 31.31 -13.89 0.11
N PRO A 545 32.18 -13.18 0.86
CA PRO A 545 31.91 -12.86 2.27
C PRO A 545 30.82 -11.78 2.42
N ALA A 546 30.39 -11.16 1.32
CA ALA A 546 29.35 -10.14 1.34
C ALA A 546 28.03 -10.69 1.91
N THR A 547 27.40 -9.88 2.74
CA THR A 547 26.08 -10.18 3.31
C THR A 547 25.18 -8.97 3.21
N GLY A 548 23.89 -9.19 3.35
CA GLY A 548 22.92 -8.11 3.46
C GLY A 548 21.66 -8.52 4.19
N GLN A 549 20.83 -7.53 4.49
CA GLN A 549 19.53 -7.72 5.09
C GLN A 549 18.55 -6.74 4.47
N ALA A 550 17.48 -7.25 3.89
CA ALA A 550 16.32 -6.45 3.51
C ALA A 550 15.26 -6.54 4.59
N TYR A 551 14.61 -5.42 4.83
CA TYR A 551 13.40 -5.29 5.62
C TYR A 551 12.34 -4.68 4.71
N VAL A 552 11.13 -5.21 4.80
CA VAL A 552 9.99 -4.78 4.02
C VAL A 552 8.81 -4.63 4.96
N THR A 553 8.12 -3.51 4.93
CA THR A 553 6.85 -3.33 5.65
C THR A 553 5.78 -2.88 4.69
N LEU A 554 4.55 -3.32 4.93
CA LEU A 554 3.40 -2.97 4.10
C LEU A 554 2.46 -2.09 4.92
N SER A 555 1.90 -1.07 4.29
CA SER A 555 0.81 -0.27 4.87
C SER A 555 -0.39 -1.12 5.24
N ALA A 556 -1.18 -0.62 6.18
CA ALA A 556 -2.39 -1.30 6.63
C ALA A 556 -3.31 -1.63 5.44
N ASP A 557 -3.51 -0.72 4.49
CA ASP A 557 -4.29 -0.95 3.25
C ASP A 557 -3.59 -1.83 2.21
N MET A 558 -2.38 -2.30 2.47
CA MET A 558 -1.61 -3.09 1.52
C MET A 558 -1.25 -2.35 0.22
N SER A 559 -1.39 -1.02 0.18
CA SER A 559 -1.18 -0.21 -1.04
C SER A 559 0.24 0.33 -1.17
N THR A 560 1.02 0.34 -0.09
CA THR A 560 2.37 0.90 -0.08
C THR A 560 3.33 -0.05 0.59
N LEU A 561 4.39 -0.41 -0.13
CA LEU A 561 5.51 -1.20 0.38
C LEU A 561 6.67 -0.27 0.72
N TYR A 562 7.14 -0.33 1.95
CA TYR A 562 8.34 0.36 2.42
C TYR A 562 9.47 -0.65 2.54
N TYR A 563 10.68 -0.26 2.16
CA TYR A 563 11.84 -1.15 2.27
C TYR A 563 13.08 -0.43 2.80
N ARG A 564 13.94 -1.20 3.45
CA ARG A 564 15.32 -0.81 3.77
C ARG A 564 16.24 -2.01 3.56
N VAL A 565 17.30 -1.82 2.78
CA VAL A 565 18.32 -2.84 2.53
C VAL A 565 19.66 -2.38 3.07
N LEU A 566 20.24 -3.22 3.92
CA LEU A 566 21.57 -3.05 4.51
C LEU A 566 22.50 -4.08 3.90
N VAL A 567 23.78 -3.73 3.77
CA VAL A 567 24.82 -4.63 3.24
C VAL A 567 26.08 -4.49 4.07
N ALA A 568 26.87 -5.57 4.17
CA ALA A 568 28.17 -5.62 4.82
C ALA A 568 29.17 -6.38 3.94
N ASP A 569 30.45 -6.03 4.06
CA ASP A 569 31.58 -6.67 3.35
C ASP A 569 31.40 -6.78 1.82
N ILE A 570 30.65 -5.83 1.23
CA ILE A 570 30.40 -5.71 -0.22
C ILE A 570 31.06 -4.46 -0.78
N HIS A 571 31.57 -4.53 -2.01
CA HIS A 571 32.28 -3.42 -2.65
C HIS A 571 31.84 -3.21 -4.10
N GLY A 572 31.71 -1.93 -4.49
CA GLY A 572 31.39 -1.57 -5.87
C GLY A 572 29.98 -1.98 -6.29
N VAL A 573 28.99 -1.80 -5.41
CA VAL A 573 27.57 -2.03 -5.71
C VAL A 573 27.12 -1.15 -6.87
N THR A 574 26.50 -1.77 -7.87
CA THR A 574 26.02 -1.10 -9.08
C THR A 574 24.51 -0.97 -9.10
N MET A 575 23.78 -1.98 -8.64
CA MET A 575 22.32 -2.02 -8.63
C MET A 575 21.81 -2.94 -7.52
N ALA A 576 20.53 -2.81 -7.16
CA ALA A 576 19.80 -3.76 -6.35
C ALA A 576 18.33 -3.79 -6.81
N HIS A 577 17.68 -4.95 -6.75
CA HIS A 577 16.31 -5.11 -7.23
C HIS A 577 15.46 -5.94 -6.27
N PHE A 578 14.16 -5.70 -6.35
CA PHE A 578 13.13 -6.58 -5.80
C PHE A 578 12.55 -7.41 -6.95
N HIS A 579 12.57 -8.72 -6.81
CA HIS A 579 12.18 -9.68 -7.85
C HIS A 579 11.02 -10.55 -7.39
N GLU A 580 10.33 -11.15 -8.36
CA GLU A 580 9.30 -12.16 -8.13
C GLU A 580 9.74 -13.51 -8.70
N ALA A 581 10.02 -14.47 -7.83
CA ALA A 581 10.14 -15.89 -8.13
C ALA A 581 10.11 -16.70 -6.83
N PRO A 582 9.68 -17.97 -6.89
CA PRO A 582 9.91 -18.92 -5.81
C PRO A 582 11.41 -19.03 -5.47
N ALA A 583 11.70 -19.51 -4.26
CA ALA A 583 13.06 -19.75 -3.81
C ALA A 583 13.81 -20.70 -4.77
N GLY A 584 15.05 -20.35 -5.14
CA GLY A 584 15.89 -21.13 -6.05
C GLY A 584 15.70 -20.83 -7.55
N GLU A 585 14.72 -20.01 -7.92
CA GLU A 585 14.48 -19.63 -9.33
C GLU A 585 14.81 -18.16 -9.59
N ASN A 586 15.18 -17.82 -10.83
CA ASN A 586 15.36 -16.43 -11.27
C ASN A 586 14.07 -15.95 -11.94
N GLY A 587 13.50 -14.87 -11.42
CA GLY A 587 12.31 -14.24 -12.00
C GLY A 587 12.48 -12.76 -12.32
N PRO A 588 11.44 -12.13 -12.90
CA PRO A 588 11.48 -10.74 -13.33
C PRO A 588 11.70 -9.76 -12.16
N VAL A 589 12.24 -8.59 -12.49
CA VAL A 589 12.30 -7.44 -11.57
C VAL A 589 10.89 -6.89 -11.42
N VAL A 590 10.41 -6.78 -10.17
CA VAL A 590 9.17 -6.06 -9.84
C VAL A 590 9.46 -4.56 -9.80
N PHE A 591 10.49 -4.15 -9.04
CA PHE A 591 10.96 -2.77 -9.02
C PHE A 591 12.45 -2.65 -8.65
N PRO A 592 13.13 -1.58 -9.09
CA PRO A 592 14.50 -1.29 -8.66
C PRO A 592 14.55 -0.74 -7.23
N ILE A 593 15.54 -1.19 -6.47
CA ILE A 593 15.87 -0.69 -5.13
C ILE A 593 16.99 0.35 -5.23
N PHE A 594 18.03 0.05 -6.03
CA PHE A 594 19.16 0.94 -6.26
C PHE A 594 19.57 0.87 -7.73
N THR A 595 19.77 2.02 -8.36
CA THR A 595 20.10 2.13 -9.79
C THR A 595 21.50 2.68 -10.05
N GLY A 596 22.35 2.75 -9.01
CA GLY A 596 23.70 3.32 -9.07
C GLY A 596 23.73 4.83 -8.79
N GLY A 597 24.91 5.34 -8.44
CA GLY A 597 25.14 6.77 -8.17
C GLY A 597 25.44 7.09 -6.70
N PRO A 598 25.80 8.35 -6.38
CA PRO A 598 26.08 8.78 -5.01
C PRO A 598 24.79 9.11 -4.22
N PRO A 599 24.75 8.85 -2.89
CA PRO A 599 25.78 8.15 -2.12
C PRO A 599 25.86 6.67 -2.52
N PRO A 600 27.06 6.06 -2.49
CA PRO A 600 27.23 4.65 -2.85
C PRO A 600 26.41 3.77 -1.90
N PHE A 601 25.89 2.65 -2.39
CA PHE A 601 25.25 1.67 -1.53
C PHE A 601 26.32 0.79 -0.86
N ASP A 602 26.52 1.00 0.45
CA ASP A 602 27.48 0.28 1.28
C ASP A 602 27.02 0.21 2.76
N ALA A 603 27.85 -0.35 3.64
CA ALA A 603 27.53 -0.54 5.06
C ALA A 603 27.24 0.76 5.84
N HIS A 604 27.67 1.92 5.34
CA HIS A 604 27.39 3.22 5.96
C HIS A 604 26.21 3.93 5.32
N ASN A 605 25.77 3.47 4.15
CA ASN A 605 24.75 4.10 3.32
C ASN A 605 23.72 3.05 2.87
N PRO A 606 22.89 2.53 3.80
CA PRO A 606 21.82 1.62 3.45
C PRO A 606 20.77 2.32 2.59
N VAL A 607 20.16 1.58 1.66
CA VAL A 607 19.15 2.11 0.75
C VAL A 607 17.77 1.92 1.36
N SER A 608 16.94 2.96 1.33
CA SER A 608 15.55 2.91 1.79
C SER A 608 14.65 3.56 0.76
N GLY A 609 13.41 3.10 0.66
CA GLY A 609 12.43 3.66 -0.26
C GLY A 609 11.03 3.16 0.01
N MET A 610 10.10 3.65 -0.80
CA MET A 610 8.71 3.19 -0.81
C MET A 610 8.25 2.96 -2.24
N VAL A 611 7.34 2.02 -2.41
CA VAL A 611 6.61 1.72 -3.64
C VAL A 611 5.14 1.92 -3.30
N ALA A 612 4.55 3.00 -3.83
CA ALA A 612 3.13 3.28 -3.69
C ALA A 612 2.33 2.56 -4.77
N ASP A 613 1.00 2.55 -4.60
CA ASP A 613 0.03 1.99 -5.54
C ASP A 613 0.35 0.54 -5.92
N LEU A 614 0.76 -0.23 -4.92
CA LEU A 614 1.14 -1.63 -5.06
C LEU A 614 -0.07 -2.44 -5.53
N ASP A 615 0.13 -3.16 -6.64
CA ASP A 615 -0.83 -4.13 -7.15
C ASP A 615 -1.02 -5.25 -6.12
N ILE A 616 -2.27 -5.61 -5.86
CA ILE A 616 -2.60 -6.64 -4.87
C ILE A 616 -2.04 -8.03 -5.26
N THR A 617 -1.78 -8.27 -6.54
CA THR A 617 -1.13 -9.50 -7.03
C THR A 617 0.32 -9.61 -6.54
N VAL A 618 1.02 -8.48 -6.39
CA VAL A 618 2.35 -8.42 -5.76
C VAL A 618 2.24 -8.72 -4.26
N VAL A 619 1.19 -8.25 -3.59
CA VAL A 619 0.94 -8.60 -2.18
C VAL A 619 0.63 -10.10 -2.03
N ALA A 620 -0.13 -10.68 -2.96
CA ALA A 620 -0.39 -12.12 -2.98
C ALA A 620 0.91 -12.92 -3.20
N ALA A 621 1.81 -12.43 -4.06
CA ALA A 621 3.14 -13.03 -4.27
C ALA A 621 4.00 -12.95 -3.00
N LEU A 622 3.94 -11.82 -2.29
CA LEU A 622 4.58 -11.64 -0.99
C LEU A 622 4.02 -12.57 0.08
N ALA A 623 2.70 -12.79 0.09
CA ALA A 623 2.02 -13.76 0.95
C ALA A 623 2.52 -15.19 0.70
N ALA A 624 2.69 -15.54 -0.58
CA ALA A 624 3.17 -16.85 -1.02
C ALA A 624 4.68 -17.05 -0.77
N GLY A 625 5.42 -16.00 -0.44
CA GLY A 625 6.88 -16.05 -0.27
C GLY A 625 7.64 -16.06 -1.60
N ASP A 626 7.02 -15.60 -2.69
CA ASP A 626 7.57 -15.61 -4.06
C ASP A 626 8.36 -14.35 -4.41
N HIS A 627 8.94 -13.66 -3.42
CA HIS A 627 9.80 -12.50 -3.67
C HIS A 627 11.20 -12.67 -3.14
N TYR A 628 12.17 -12.05 -3.82
CA TYR A 628 13.54 -11.97 -3.34
C TYR A 628 14.17 -10.62 -3.63
N VAL A 629 15.18 -10.28 -2.84
CA VAL A 629 16.04 -9.10 -3.06
C VAL A 629 17.40 -9.59 -3.52
N ASN A 630 17.99 -8.94 -4.51
CA ASN A 630 19.38 -9.15 -4.90
C ASN A 630 20.16 -7.83 -4.98
N VAL A 631 21.48 -7.91 -4.84
CA VAL A 631 22.40 -6.79 -4.95
C VAL A 631 23.53 -7.15 -5.90
N HIS A 632 23.78 -6.30 -6.88
CA HIS A 632 24.75 -6.49 -7.95
C HIS A 632 25.98 -5.61 -7.70
N THR A 633 27.16 -6.12 -8.05
CA THR A 633 28.40 -5.35 -8.01
C THR A 633 29.11 -5.35 -9.34
N THR A 634 30.14 -4.51 -9.46
CA THR A 634 31.05 -4.53 -10.61
C THR A 634 31.74 -5.88 -10.82
N ALA A 635 32.01 -6.63 -9.74
CA ALA A 635 32.61 -7.95 -9.80
C ALA A 635 31.58 -9.03 -10.16
N HIS A 636 30.33 -8.86 -9.74
CA HIS A 636 29.24 -9.81 -9.98
C HIS A 636 28.01 -9.11 -10.60
N PRO A 637 28.03 -8.82 -11.92
CA PRO A 637 26.94 -8.11 -12.58
C PRO A 637 25.60 -8.87 -12.59
N GLY A 638 25.65 -10.21 -12.50
CA GLY A 638 24.45 -11.06 -12.41
C GLY A 638 23.78 -11.07 -11.03
N GLY A 639 24.45 -10.54 -10.00
CA GLY A 639 24.07 -10.63 -8.58
C GLY A 639 25.28 -11.12 -7.76
N GLU A 640 25.62 -10.40 -6.69
CA GLU A 640 26.63 -10.85 -5.70
C GLU A 640 25.98 -11.50 -4.48
N ILE A 641 24.83 -10.99 -4.02
CA ILE A 641 24.10 -11.48 -2.85
C ILE A 641 22.58 -11.42 -3.08
N ARG A 642 21.87 -12.50 -2.73
CA ARG A 642 20.40 -12.65 -2.86
C ARG A 642 19.76 -13.11 -1.55
N GLY A 643 18.49 -12.79 -1.32
CA GLY A 643 17.71 -13.31 -0.21
C GLY A 643 16.22 -13.39 -0.51
N GLN A 644 15.58 -14.53 -0.20
CA GLN A 644 14.12 -14.67 -0.30
C GLN A 644 13.44 -13.89 0.83
N VAL A 645 12.36 -13.19 0.50
CA VAL A 645 11.56 -12.35 1.40
C VAL A 645 10.52 -13.23 2.09
N GLY A 646 10.56 -13.26 3.43
CA GLY A 646 9.63 -14.02 4.26
C GLY A 646 9.13 -13.22 5.45
N MET A 647 8.03 -13.66 6.06
CA MET A 647 7.42 -12.99 7.22
C MET A 647 8.46 -12.79 8.32
N ALA A 648 8.56 -11.55 8.81
CA ALA A 648 9.56 -11.20 9.79
C ALA A 648 8.99 -11.30 11.20
N THR A 649 9.81 -11.80 12.14
CA THR A 649 9.48 -11.75 13.57
C THR A 649 10.14 -10.53 14.19
N PRO A 650 9.36 -9.50 14.57
CA PRO A 650 9.88 -8.32 15.26
C PRO A 650 10.44 -8.69 16.62
N ARG A 651 11.29 -7.82 17.14
CA ARG A 651 11.49 -7.76 18.59
C ARG A 651 10.26 -7.19 19.26
N ALA A 652 9.88 -7.81 20.38
CA ALA A 652 8.80 -7.32 21.22
C ALA A 652 9.19 -6.06 22.02
N ALA A 653 10.48 -5.81 22.24
CA ALA A 653 10.96 -4.71 23.09
C ALA A 653 12.25 -4.06 22.57
N TYR A 654 12.44 -2.79 22.94
CA TYR A 654 13.63 -1.97 22.70
C TYR A 654 13.88 -1.08 23.92
N HIS A 655 15.09 -0.54 24.03
CA HIS A 655 15.39 0.51 24.99
C HIS A 655 16.35 1.56 24.42
N ALA A 656 16.40 2.70 25.10
CA ALA A 656 17.41 3.73 24.89
C ALA A 656 18.06 4.06 26.22
N LEU A 657 19.38 4.05 26.28
CA LEU A 657 20.15 4.53 27.43
C LEU A 657 20.65 5.94 27.10
N LEU A 658 20.22 6.93 27.87
CA LEU A 658 20.40 8.34 27.54
C LEU A 658 21.48 8.99 28.41
N SER A 659 22.32 9.81 27.79
CA SER A 659 23.27 10.69 28.50
C SER A 659 23.60 11.94 27.68
N GLY A 660 24.18 12.96 28.32
CA GLY A 660 24.66 14.15 27.61
C GLY A 660 25.83 13.87 26.65
N ALA A 661 26.60 12.80 26.90
CA ALA A 661 27.70 12.40 26.03
C ALA A 661 27.24 11.89 24.65
N GLU A 662 26.00 11.40 24.58
CA GLU A 662 25.40 10.86 23.35
C GLU A 662 24.66 11.93 22.52
N GLU A 663 24.55 13.16 23.03
CA GLU A 663 24.04 14.31 22.27
C GLU A 663 24.96 14.65 21.10
N VAL A 664 24.38 15.28 20.07
CA VAL A 664 25.12 15.67 18.87
C VAL A 664 24.91 17.17 18.62
N PRO A 665 25.91 18.03 18.94
CA PRO A 665 27.17 17.71 19.61
C PRO A 665 26.97 17.34 21.11
N PRO A 666 27.95 16.67 21.75
CA PRO A 666 27.84 16.28 23.16
C PRO A 666 27.62 17.47 24.08
N VAL A 667 26.82 17.26 25.12
CA VAL A 667 26.47 18.23 26.15
C VAL A 667 27.09 17.82 27.49
N ASP A 668 27.65 18.80 28.21
CA ASP A 668 28.15 18.61 29.57
C ASP A 668 26.96 18.61 30.55
N SER A 669 26.33 17.45 30.70
CA SER A 669 25.22 17.22 31.64
C SER A 669 25.48 15.93 32.43
N ASP A 670 25.19 15.97 33.73
CA ASP A 670 25.15 14.80 34.61
C ASP A 670 23.85 13.98 34.43
N GLY A 671 22.92 14.49 33.60
CA GLY A 671 21.64 13.87 33.32
C GLY A 671 21.78 12.47 32.72
N LEU A 672 20.93 11.56 33.18
CA LEU A 672 20.82 10.20 32.68
C LEU A 672 19.38 9.85 32.39
N GLY A 673 19.14 8.94 31.45
CA GLY A 673 17.79 8.46 31.16
C GLY A 673 17.73 7.02 30.68
N VAL A 674 16.55 6.43 30.83
CA VAL A 674 16.16 5.12 30.30
C VAL A 674 14.82 5.27 29.61
N GLY A 675 14.80 5.00 28.30
CA GLY A 675 13.59 4.77 27.52
C GLY A 675 13.40 3.28 27.31
N ARG A 676 12.16 2.79 27.43
CA ARG A 676 11.75 1.42 27.09
C ARG A 676 10.57 1.49 26.15
N TYR A 677 10.53 0.60 25.17
CA TYR A 677 9.54 0.61 24.10
C TYR A 677 9.10 -0.81 23.80
N TRP A 678 7.79 -1.05 23.70
CA TRP A 678 7.23 -2.34 23.32
C TRP A 678 6.35 -2.18 22.09
N LEU A 679 6.74 -2.86 21.01
CA LEU A 679 5.95 -2.86 19.77
C LEU A 679 4.88 -3.94 19.89
N SER A 680 3.63 -3.58 19.61
CA SER A 680 2.53 -4.53 19.58
C SER A 680 2.77 -5.61 18.51
N PRO A 681 2.23 -6.84 18.69
CA PRO A 681 2.43 -7.92 17.72
C PRO A 681 1.94 -7.61 16.29
N ASP A 682 0.93 -6.73 16.15
CA ASP A 682 0.38 -6.24 14.88
C ASP A 682 1.15 -5.03 14.30
N LEU A 683 2.26 -4.64 14.94
CA LEU A 683 3.18 -3.58 14.51
C LEU A 683 2.57 -2.19 14.37
N SER A 684 1.38 -1.98 14.91
CA SER A 684 0.65 -0.72 14.77
C SER A 684 0.91 0.26 15.91
N THR A 685 1.32 -0.25 17.09
CA THR A 685 1.35 0.54 18.33
C THR A 685 2.65 0.33 19.09
N LEU A 686 3.25 1.42 19.55
CA LEU A 686 4.44 1.45 20.41
C LEU A 686 4.03 1.92 21.81
N ASP A 687 4.06 1.03 22.80
CA ASP A 687 4.02 1.39 24.22
C ASP A 687 5.39 1.90 24.64
N PHE A 688 5.44 3.04 25.33
CA PHE A 688 6.68 3.60 25.80
C PHE A 688 6.66 3.94 27.28
N TYR A 689 7.83 3.83 27.89
CA TYR A 689 8.14 4.24 29.25
C TYR A 689 9.46 5.00 29.24
N LEU A 690 9.51 6.19 29.83
CA LEU A 690 10.69 7.03 29.87
C LEU A 690 10.91 7.56 31.29
N ALA A 691 12.10 7.31 31.83
CA ALA A 691 12.56 7.81 33.12
C ALA A 691 13.88 8.57 32.97
N VAL A 692 14.07 9.61 33.77
CA VAL A 692 15.28 10.45 33.78
C VAL A 692 15.72 10.72 35.20
N ASP A 693 17.02 10.93 35.41
CA ASP A 693 17.65 11.33 36.68
C ASP A 693 18.61 12.50 36.48
N ALA A 694 18.79 13.29 37.53
CA ALA A 694 19.69 14.46 37.56
C ALA A 694 19.43 15.51 36.45
N ILE A 695 18.17 15.72 36.06
CA ILE A 695 17.74 16.79 35.13
C ILE A 695 16.66 17.66 35.77
N ASP A 696 16.87 18.98 35.72
CA ASP A 696 15.90 19.98 36.16
C ASP A 696 15.16 20.61 34.96
N ASN A 697 13.99 21.22 35.22
CA ASN A 697 13.26 22.06 34.24
C ASN A 697 12.95 21.40 32.87
N LEU A 698 12.52 20.15 32.86
CA LEU A 698 12.16 19.41 31.63
C LEU A 698 11.06 20.09 30.82
N THR A 699 11.21 20.14 29.49
CA THR A 699 10.29 20.82 28.58
C THR A 699 9.66 19.89 27.55
N ALA A 700 10.40 18.90 27.04
CA ALA A 700 9.90 17.96 26.05
C ALA A 700 10.72 16.66 26.00
N ALA A 701 10.16 15.61 25.40
CA ALA A 701 10.91 14.42 24.98
C ALA A 701 10.31 13.85 23.70
N HIS A 702 11.17 13.29 22.84
CA HIS A 702 10.79 12.83 21.50
C HIS A 702 11.58 11.56 21.10
N LEU A 703 11.03 10.78 20.17
CA LEU A 703 11.82 9.95 19.26
C LEU A 703 12.10 10.74 17.99
N HIS A 704 13.35 10.72 17.56
CA HIS A 704 13.85 11.35 16.35
C HIS A 704 14.42 10.30 15.40
N THR A 705 14.27 10.50 14.10
CA THR A 705 15.01 9.70 13.12
C THR A 705 16.48 10.14 13.06
N GLY A 706 17.40 9.20 12.93
CA GLY A 706 18.83 9.47 12.80
C GLY A 706 19.68 8.32 13.27
N TRP A 707 20.73 8.00 12.51
CA TRP A 707 21.74 7.03 12.93
C TRP A 707 22.50 7.54 14.17
N VAL A 708 23.19 6.62 14.84
CA VAL A 708 24.13 6.96 15.91
C VAL A 708 25.07 8.09 15.44
N GLY A 709 25.12 9.17 16.22
CA GLY A 709 25.93 10.35 15.92
C GLY A 709 25.33 11.34 14.91
N MET A 710 24.08 11.16 14.48
CA MET A 710 23.37 12.07 13.58
C MET A 710 22.06 12.56 14.19
N ASN A 711 21.79 13.85 14.03
CA ASN A 711 20.48 14.44 14.34
C ASN A 711 19.53 14.27 13.16
N GLY A 712 18.24 14.14 13.46
CA GLY A 712 17.20 14.25 12.46
C GLY A 712 15.88 14.77 13.04
N PRO A 713 14.82 14.82 12.23
CA PRO A 713 13.55 15.40 12.62
C PRO A 713 12.87 14.58 13.73
N VAL A 714 12.00 15.26 14.48
CA VAL A 714 11.08 14.59 15.42
C VAL A 714 10.17 13.66 14.62
N ALA A 715 10.13 12.40 15.02
CA ALA A 715 9.26 11.39 14.44
C ALA A 715 8.03 11.15 15.33
N ILE A 716 8.23 11.03 16.64
CA ILE A 716 7.16 10.72 17.60
C ILE A 716 7.35 11.58 18.85
N PRO A 717 6.39 12.44 19.22
CA PRO A 717 6.43 13.14 20.49
C PRO A 717 6.09 12.21 21.66
N LEU A 718 6.91 12.24 22.72
CA LEU A 718 6.75 11.42 23.93
C LEU A 718 6.28 12.24 25.14
N TYR A 719 6.74 13.49 25.25
CA TYR A 719 6.39 14.40 26.34
C TYR A 719 6.39 15.86 25.86
N ALA A 720 5.41 16.63 26.33
CA ALA A 720 5.18 18.02 25.91
C ALA A 720 5.05 19.02 27.10
N GLY A 721 5.75 18.78 28.20
CA GLY A 721 5.88 19.77 29.30
C GLY A 721 4.75 19.79 30.34
N GLY A 722 3.85 18.80 30.36
CA GLY A 722 2.75 18.69 31.34
C GLY A 722 3.01 17.65 32.43
N GLY A 723 3.06 18.05 33.71
CA GLY A 723 3.20 17.14 34.86
C GLY A 723 4.64 16.94 35.35
N SER A 724 4.83 16.25 36.48
CA SER A 724 6.16 15.94 37.02
C SER A 724 6.82 14.81 36.23
N PHE A 725 7.96 15.09 35.62
CA PHE A 725 8.81 14.12 34.94
C PHE A 725 10.12 13.99 35.73
N ALA A 726 10.33 12.87 36.43
CA ALA A 726 11.43 12.66 37.38
C ALA A 726 11.64 11.16 37.66
N PRO A 727 12.70 10.71 38.37
CA PRO A 727 12.91 9.29 38.66
C PRO A 727 11.75 8.61 39.38
N GLY A 728 10.99 9.35 40.19
CA GLY A 728 9.79 8.87 40.88
C GLY A 728 8.47 9.10 40.13
N SER A 729 8.53 9.65 38.92
CA SER A 729 7.37 9.99 38.08
C SER A 729 7.74 9.89 36.60
N PRO A 730 7.86 8.66 36.07
CA PRO A 730 8.18 8.41 34.67
C PRO A 730 7.03 8.84 33.75
N VAL A 731 7.34 9.08 32.47
CA VAL A 731 6.33 9.31 31.43
C VAL A 731 6.07 8.00 30.71
N SER A 732 4.81 7.68 30.46
CA SER A 732 4.42 6.50 29.67
C SER A 732 3.21 6.80 28.77
N GLY A 733 3.09 6.09 27.66
CA GLY A 733 1.99 6.28 26.72
C GLY A 733 2.03 5.32 25.54
N LEU A 734 1.08 5.50 24.62
CA LEU A 734 1.01 4.74 23.37
C LEU A 734 1.23 5.68 22.18
N ALA A 735 1.97 5.21 21.18
CA ALA A 735 2.14 5.90 19.90
C ALA A 735 1.77 4.96 18.75
N MET A 736 0.90 5.42 17.83
CA MET A 736 0.62 4.69 16.59
C MET A 736 1.79 4.83 15.63
N LEU A 737 2.19 3.74 14.98
CA LEU A 737 3.28 3.70 14.01
C LEU A 737 2.76 3.49 12.59
N SER A 738 3.26 4.30 11.67
CA SER A 738 3.23 3.98 10.23
C SER A 738 4.24 2.88 9.89
N PRO A 739 4.10 2.20 8.74
CA PRO A 739 5.02 1.14 8.33
C PRO A 739 6.48 1.58 8.21
N GLN A 740 6.72 2.81 7.74
CA GLN A 740 8.06 3.38 7.70
C GLN A 740 8.62 3.56 9.11
N GLN A 741 7.80 3.96 10.08
CA GLN A 741 8.23 4.12 11.46
C GLN A 741 8.53 2.77 12.12
N VAL A 742 7.79 1.70 11.78
CA VAL A 742 8.12 0.32 12.20
C VAL A 742 9.50 -0.08 11.68
N LEU A 743 9.74 0.17 10.39
CA LEU A 743 11.02 -0.10 9.74
C LEU A 743 12.16 0.68 10.42
N ASP A 744 11.96 1.96 10.69
CA ASP A 744 12.94 2.80 11.38
C ASP A 744 13.24 2.31 12.79
N LEU A 745 12.23 1.87 13.55
CA LEU A 745 12.40 1.27 14.86
C LEU A 745 13.17 -0.04 14.79
N TRP A 746 12.75 -0.96 13.93
CA TRP A 746 13.40 -2.25 13.73
C TRP A 746 14.85 -2.08 13.34
N THR A 747 15.16 -1.02 12.60
CA THR A 747 16.48 -0.77 12.08
C THR A 747 17.43 -0.04 13.02
N GLY A 748 16.96 0.28 14.22
CA GLY A 748 17.70 1.09 15.19
C GLY A 748 17.97 2.49 14.65
N TYR A 749 17.12 3.00 13.76
CA TYR A 749 17.25 4.34 13.17
C TYR A 749 16.64 5.43 14.05
N TYR A 750 15.98 5.06 15.15
CA TYR A 750 15.49 6.02 16.14
C TYR A 750 16.50 6.29 17.24
N TYR A 751 16.46 7.53 17.74
CA TYR A 751 17.00 7.89 19.03
C TYR A 751 15.97 8.65 19.85
N THR A 752 16.04 8.46 21.16
CA THR A 752 15.29 9.20 22.15
C THR A 752 16.08 10.44 22.56
N ASN A 753 15.39 11.57 22.66
CA ASN A 753 15.96 12.82 23.15
C ASN A 753 15.06 13.44 24.22
N VAL A 754 15.67 14.09 25.22
CA VAL A 754 14.99 14.81 26.28
C VAL A 754 15.53 16.23 26.38
N HIS A 755 14.62 17.20 26.48
CA HIS A 755 14.92 18.63 26.50
C HIS A 755 14.58 19.24 27.86
N SER A 756 15.35 20.23 28.27
CA SER A 756 15.07 21.11 29.41
C SER A 756 15.04 22.58 28.98
N SER A 757 14.66 23.48 29.90
CA SER A 757 14.79 24.91 29.65
C SER A 757 16.24 25.37 29.59
N ASP A 758 17.14 24.61 30.23
CA ASP A 758 18.56 24.93 30.32
C ASP A 758 19.31 24.47 29.05
N VAL A 759 18.87 23.36 28.43
CA VAL A 759 19.38 22.87 27.14
C VAL A 759 18.22 22.58 26.16
N PRO A 760 17.61 23.62 25.54
CA PRO A 760 16.44 23.44 24.68
C PRO A 760 16.70 22.60 23.42
N SER A 761 17.95 22.51 22.97
CA SER A 761 18.34 21.71 21.80
C SER A 761 18.34 20.19 22.06
N GLY A 762 18.26 19.77 23.32
CA GLY A 762 18.43 18.38 23.77
C GLY A 762 19.49 18.31 24.87
N GLU A 763 19.11 17.86 26.06
CA GLU A 763 20.02 17.71 27.20
C GLU A 763 20.64 16.33 27.26
N ILE A 764 19.85 15.28 26.98
CA ILE A 764 20.30 13.90 26.92
C ILE A 764 19.68 13.16 25.74
N ARG A 765 20.50 12.32 25.11
CA ARG A 765 20.15 11.50 23.94
C ARG A 765 20.54 10.05 24.16
N GLY A 766 19.82 9.12 23.54
CA GLY A 766 20.21 7.71 23.48
C GLY A 766 19.58 7.02 22.28
N GLN A 767 20.34 6.19 21.55
CA GLN A 767 19.79 5.45 20.42
C GLN A 767 18.79 4.39 20.92
N THR A 768 17.69 4.20 20.20
CA THR A 768 16.72 3.14 20.47
C THR A 768 17.24 1.84 19.85
N GLU A 769 17.73 0.95 20.69
CA GLU A 769 18.40 -0.31 20.28
C GLU A 769 17.88 -1.49 21.11
N GLY A 770 18.45 -2.68 20.89
CA GLY A 770 18.22 -3.86 21.74
C GLY A 770 19.19 -3.94 22.91
N ALA A 771 19.38 -5.16 23.45
CA ALA A 771 20.32 -5.48 24.53
C ALA A 771 21.62 -4.66 24.50
N SER A 772 21.86 -3.92 25.58
CA SER A 772 23.08 -3.16 25.78
C SER A 772 24.17 -4.03 26.41
N LEU A 773 25.40 -3.90 25.92
CA LEU A 773 26.52 -4.73 26.34
C LEU A 773 27.53 -3.98 27.21
N PHE A 774 27.94 -4.66 28.28
CA PHE A 774 28.98 -4.22 29.19
C PHE A 774 30.05 -5.31 29.33
N GLY A 775 31.24 -4.91 29.78
CA GLY A 775 32.30 -5.85 30.10
C GLY A 775 33.27 -5.33 31.14
N ALA A 776 34.05 -6.27 31.68
CA ALA A 776 35.16 -5.97 32.58
C ALA A 776 36.32 -6.95 32.31
N GLY A 777 37.53 -6.42 32.17
CA GLY A 777 38.77 -7.20 32.18
C GLY A 777 39.29 -7.32 33.61
N LEU A 778 39.44 -8.55 34.10
CA LEU A 778 39.74 -8.84 35.50
C LEU A 778 41.23 -9.21 35.66
N ASN A 779 41.92 -8.57 36.60
CA ASN A 779 43.28 -8.93 36.99
C ASN A 779 43.59 -8.46 38.42
N GLY A 780 44.68 -8.97 39.02
CA GLY A 780 45.08 -8.66 40.39
C GLY A 780 45.68 -7.26 40.60
N ASN A 781 46.09 -6.56 39.53
CA ASN A 781 46.57 -5.17 39.63
C ASN A 781 45.42 -4.17 39.83
N ASN A 782 44.22 -4.54 39.41
CA ASN A 782 43.03 -3.72 39.56
C ASN A 782 42.38 -3.84 40.94
N GLU A 783 42.83 -4.78 41.78
CA GLU A 783 42.35 -4.92 43.16
C GLU A 783 42.77 -3.74 44.03
N VAL A 784 42.03 -3.52 45.13
CA VAL A 784 42.30 -2.40 46.05
C VAL A 784 42.47 -2.92 47.48
N PRO A 785 43.71 -3.03 47.99
CA PRO A 785 44.98 -2.77 47.29
C PRO A 785 45.36 -3.87 46.25
N PRO A 786 46.22 -3.58 45.26
CA PRO A 786 46.68 -4.57 44.29
C PRO A 786 47.40 -5.75 44.96
N ASN A 787 47.17 -6.98 44.47
CA ASN A 787 47.67 -8.20 45.13
C ASN A 787 48.70 -9.00 44.32
N GLY A 788 48.99 -8.62 43.07
CA GLY A 788 50.02 -9.23 42.23
C GLY A 788 49.72 -10.64 41.70
N SER A 789 48.47 -11.11 41.78
CA SER A 789 48.07 -12.40 41.18
C SER A 789 48.33 -12.43 39.66
N ALA A 790 48.73 -13.60 39.15
CA ALA A 790 48.83 -13.87 37.72
C ALA A 790 47.49 -14.24 37.08
N GLY A 791 46.46 -14.52 37.91
CA GLY A 791 45.13 -14.86 37.45
C GLY A 791 44.53 -13.76 36.58
N THR A 792 43.78 -14.17 35.57
CA THR A 792 43.06 -13.27 34.67
C THR A 792 41.62 -13.68 34.51
N GLY A 793 40.77 -12.75 34.07
CA GLY A 793 39.40 -13.07 33.75
C GLY A 793 38.72 -12.03 32.88
N ARG A 794 37.53 -12.38 32.42
CA ARG A 794 36.67 -11.50 31.62
C ARG A 794 35.22 -11.72 32.02
N ALA A 795 34.53 -10.62 32.29
CA ALA A 795 33.08 -10.60 32.43
C ALA A 795 32.46 -9.94 31.19
N VAL A 796 31.42 -10.57 30.64
CA VAL A 796 30.52 -9.98 29.64
C VAL A 796 29.13 -9.94 30.25
N LEU A 797 28.50 -8.78 30.22
CA LEU A 797 27.16 -8.56 30.74
C LEU A 797 26.26 -7.96 29.65
N ALA A 798 25.00 -8.36 29.61
CA ALA A 798 24.01 -7.86 28.66
C ALA A 798 22.72 -7.51 29.39
N LEU A 799 22.18 -6.31 29.18
CA LEU A 799 20.82 -5.98 29.58
C LEU A 799 19.83 -6.65 28.63
N SER A 800 18.69 -7.12 29.11
CA SER A 800 17.57 -7.54 28.26
C SER A 800 17.12 -6.39 27.36
N ASP A 801 16.41 -6.73 26.27
CA ASP A 801 15.93 -5.74 25.29
C ASP A 801 15.00 -4.68 25.94
N ASP A 802 14.25 -5.05 26.99
CA ASP A 802 13.41 -4.15 27.80
C ASP A 802 14.17 -3.46 28.97
N ALA A 803 15.47 -3.73 29.12
CA ALA A 803 16.31 -3.24 30.20
C ALA A 803 15.74 -3.50 31.61
N THR A 804 15.13 -4.67 31.86
CA THR A 804 14.65 -5.07 33.20
C THR A 804 15.51 -6.16 33.85
N SER A 805 16.30 -6.88 33.06
CA SER A 805 17.16 -7.98 33.52
C SER A 805 18.59 -7.80 33.02
N LEU A 806 19.57 -8.18 33.84
CA LEU A 806 20.99 -8.24 33.48
C LEU A 806 21.43 -9.71 33.42
N TYR A 807 22.00 -10.12 32.30
CA TYR A 807 22.59 -11.44 32.06
C TYR A 807 24.10 -11.33 32.03
N TRP A 808 24.81 -12.38 32.47
CA TRP A 808 26.27 -12.36 32.49
C TRP A 808 26.91 -13.70 32.19
N ARG A 809 28.17 -13.62 31.74
CA ARG A 809 29.15 -14.71 31.79
C ARG A 809 30.50 -14.19 32.29
N VAL A 810 31.09 -14.94 33.22
CA VAL A 810 32.44 -14.70 33.75
C VAL A 810 33.33 -15.90 33.44
N MET A 811 34.44 -15.64 32.73
CA MET A 811 35.49 -16.61 32.42
C MET A 811 36.76 -16.21 33.15
N VAL A 812 37.52 -17.20 33.61
CA VAL A 812 38.77 -17.02 34.35
C VAL A 812 39.82 -17.97 33.83
N SER A 813 41.08 -17.61 34.03
CA SER A 813 42.24 -18.47 33.77
C SER A 813 43.30 -18.29 34.85
N ASP A 814 44.08 -19.33 35.10
CA ASP A 814 45.15 -19.37 36.11
C ASP A 814 44.66 -19.04 37.55
N LEU A 815 43.48 -19.53 37.93
CA LEU A 815 42.91 -19.41 39.28
C LEU A 815 42.60 -20.78 39.88
N GLU A 816 42.83 -20.93 41.19
CA GLU A 816 42.50 -22.14 41.94
C GLU A 816 41.68 -21.82 43.19
N HIS A 817 40.82 -22.76 43.61
CA HIS A 817 40.03 -22.67 44.85
C HIS A 817 39.15 -21.40 44.95
N ILE A 818 38.42 -21.08 43.88
CA ILE A 818 37.48 -19.96 43.83
C ILE A 818 36.32 -20.15 44.82
N THR A 819 36.01 -19.13 45.62
CA THR A 819 35.02 -19.18 46.71
C THR A 819 33.79 -18.31 46.47
N ALA A 820 33.92 -17.20 45.75
CA ALA A 820 32.82 -16.30 45.43
C ALA A 820 33.12 -15.38 44.23
N ALA A 821 32.08 -14.78 43.65
CA ALA A 821 32.20 -13.68 42.69
C ALA A 821 31.00 -12.72 42.81
N HIS A 822 31.21 -11.42 42.61
CA HIS A 822 30.20 -10.38 42.85
C HIS A 822 30.30 -9.21 41.86
N ILE A 823 29.19 -8.47 41.71
CA ILE A 823 29.16 -7.08 41.23
C ILE A 823 29.02 -6.15 42.43
N HIS A 824 29.87 -5.13 42.52
CA HIS A 824 29.92 -4.16 43.62
C HIS A 824 29.71 -2.73 43.13
N LYS A 825 29.12 -1.88 43.99
CA LYS A 825 29.02 -0.42 43.78
C LYS A 825 30.28 0.29 44.26
N GLY A 826 31.11 0.77 43.34
CA GLY A 826 32.32 1.54 43.65
C GLY A 826 32.95 2.15 42.40
N LEU A 827 33.51 3.36 42.56
CA LEU A 827 34.30 4.03 41.53
C LEU A 827 35.62 3.30 41.26
N PRO A 828 36.29 3.58 40.12
CA PRO A 828 37.64 3.09 39.88
C PRO A 828 38.59 3.41 41.05
N GLY A 829 39.22 2.39 41.62
CA GLY A 829 40.13 2.54 42.76
C GLY A 829 39.48 2.58 44.15
N GLU A 830 38.14 2.48 44.24
CA GLU A 830 37.41 2.44 45.51
C GLU A 830 36.71 1.09 45.71
N ASN A 831 36.63 0.62 46.96
CA ASN A 831 35.84 -0.56 47.34
C ASN A 831 34.44 -0.15 47.79
N GLY A 832 33.45 -0.99 47.53
CA GLY A 832 32.10 -0.77 48.04
C GLY A 832 31.30 -2.05 48.23
N PRO A 833 30.03 -1.95 48.63
CA PRO A 833 29.22 -3.12 48.99
C PRO A 833 28.83 -3.96 47.76
N PRO A 834 28.67 -5.29 47.92
CA PRO A 834 28.15 -6.15 46.86
C PRO A 834 26.68 -5.80 46.58
N VAL A 835 26.33 -5.77 45.30
CA VAL A 835 24.97 -5.48 44.80
C VAL A 835 24.35 -6.73 44.19
N ILE A 836 25.12 -7.49 43.41
CA ILE A 836 24.68 -8.76 42.80
C ILE A 836 25.70 -9.84 43.12
N THR A 837 25.24 -10.98 43.65
CA THR A 837 26.06 -12.18 43.83
C THR A 837 26.05 -12.99 42.55
N LEU A 838 27.25 -13.20 41.96
CA LEU A 838 27.44 -13.96 40.73
C LEU A 838 27.72 -15.43 41.03
N PHE A 839 28.48 -15.70 42.10
CA PHE A 839 28.79 -17.06 42.56
C PHE A 839 29.04 -17.10 44.06
N ALA A 840 28.62 -18.20 44.69
CA ALA A 840 28.65 -18.38 46.14
C ALA A 840 29.30 -19.72 46.57
N GLY A 841 30.21 -20.29 45.77
CA GLY A 841 31.04 -21.43 46.20
C GLY A 841 30.40 -22.82 46.11
N SER A 842 29.22 -22.96 45.49
CA SER A 842 28.49 -24.23 45.37
C SER A 842 28.88 -25.02 44.11
N PRO A 843 28.93 -26.38 44.14
CA PRO A 843 29.23 -27.20 42.95
C PRO A 843 28.22 -27.00 41.80
N PRO A 844 28.64 -27.08 40.52
CA PRO A 844 29.99 -27.39 40.04
C PRO A 844 31.02 -26.28 40.34
N PRO A 845 32.32 -26.62 40.45
CA PRO A 845 33.36 -25.63 40.71
C PRO A 845 33.41 -24.59 39.59
N PHE A 846 33.75 -23.35 39.93
CA PHE A 846 34.04 -22.30 38.95
C PHE A 846 35.52 -22.42 38.54
N ASP A 847 35.76 -22.65 37.25
CA ASP A 847 37.08 -22.78 36.63
C ASP A 847 37.01 -22.45 35.12
N GLU A 848 38.11 -22.70 34.40
CA GLU A 848 38.23 -22.51 32.95
C GLU A 848 37.22 -23.34 32.13
N GLN A 849 36.85 -24.52 32.62
CA GLN A 849 35.91 -25.43 31.95
C GLN A 849 34.45 -25.16 32.35
N ASN A 850 34.23 -24.46 33.46
CA ASN A 850 32.92 -24.20 34.06
C ASN A 850 32.72 -22.70 34.34
N PRO A 851 32.57 -21.85 33.30
CA PRO A 851 32.36 -20.43 33.48
C PRO A 851 31.01 -20.13 34.17
N ILE A 852 30.98 -19.12 35.04
CA ILE A 852 29.73 -18.70 35.69
C ILE A 852 28.84 -17.98 34.69
N SER A 853 27.58 -18.39 34.61
CA SER A 853 26.53 -17.66 33.88
C SER A 853 25.30 -17.49 34.78
N GLY A 854 24.56 -16.40 34.62
CA GLY A 854 23.36 -16.15 35.41
C GLY A 854 22.61 -14.89 34.97
N SER A 855 21.54 -14.59 35.69
CA SER A 855 20.74 -13.37 35.49
C SER A 855 20.19 -12.82 36.79
N ALA A 856 19.88 -11.52 36.81
CA ALA A 856 19.21 -10.84 37.90
C ALA A 856 18.34 -9.69 37.38
N MET A 857 17.22 -9.43 38.05
CA MET A 857 16.42 -8.22 37.80
C MET A 857 17.22 -6.98 38.21
N VAL A 858 17.08 -5.91 37.45
CA VAL A 858 17.71 -4.61 37.72
C VAL A 858 16.68 -3.51 37.77
N SER A 859 16.92 -2.52 38.64
CA SER A 859 16.14 -1.28 38.69
C SER A 859 16.78 -0.19 37.83
N ASP A 860 16.04 0.88 37.54
CA ASP A 860 16.57 2.04 36.82
C ASP A 860 17.79 2.65 37.53
N ALA A 861 17.78 2.69 38.87
CA ALA A 861 18.93 3.11 39.66
C ALA A 861 20.17 2.24 39.42
N ASN A 862 20.00 0.93 39.23
CA ASN A 862 21.13 0.08 38.85
C ASN A 862 21.66 0.45 37.46
N ILE A 863 20.78 0.71 36.50
CA ILE A 863 21.20 1.08 35.14
C ILE A 863 21.92 2.44 35.14
N PHE A 864 21.39 3.44 35.84
CA PHE A 864 22.04 4.75 35.98
C PHE A 864 23.44 4.63 36.59
N ASP A 865 23.61 3.85 37.67
CA ASP A 865 24.93 3.62 38.26
C ASP A 865 25.89 2.88 37.31
N MET A 866 25.37 1.97 36.48
CA MET A 866 26.17 1.25 35.48
C MET A 866 26.65 2.17 34.37
N LEU A 867 25.76 3.00 33.82
CA LEU A 867 26.08 4.03 32.82
C LEU A 867 27.10 5.05 33.34
N ALA A 868 26.96 5.44 34.61
CA ALA A 868 27.92 6.32 35.28
C ALA A 868 29.26 5.64 35.63
N GLY A 869 29.47 4.37 35.25
CA GLY A 869 30.71 3.63 35.49
C GLY A 869 30.98 3.33 36.96
N ARG A 870 29.94 3.21 37.80
CA ARG A 870 30.03 3.04 39.26
C ARG A 870 30.00 1.57 39.72
N TYR A 871 30.12 0.61 38.81
CA TYR A 871 30.14 -0.82 39.13
C TYR A 871 31.45 -1.52 38.73
N TYR A 872 31.86 -2.52 39.51
CA TYR A 872 32.97 -3.42 39.18
C TYR A 872 32.63 -4.88 39.50
N VAL A 873 33.32 -5.80 38.82
CA VAL A 873 33.27 -7.26 39.06
C VAL A 873 34.52 -7.70 39.80
N ASN A 874 34.36 -8.61 40.77
CA ASN A 874 35.44 -9.24 41.53
C ASN A 874 35.25 -10.77 41.60
N VAL A 875 36.36 -11.52 41.59
CA VAL A 875 36.42 -12.96 41.92
C VAL A 875 37.34 -13.21 43.12
N HIS A 876 36.87 -14.01 44.08
CA HIS A 876 37.53 -14.32 45.34
C HIS A 876 38.02 -15.78 45.38
N THR A 877 39.20 -16.03 45.96
CA THR A 877 39.70 -17.40 46.22
C THR A 877 39.90 -17.65 47.71
N SER A 878 40.18 -18.90 48.09
CA SER A 878 40.57 -19.22 49.46
C SER A 878 41.90 -18.57 49.88
N HIS A 879 42.77 -18.25 48.92
CA HIS A 879 44.07 -17.60 49.16
C HIS A 879 43.92 -16.08 49.32
N LEU A 880 43.02 -15.47 48.55
CA LEU A 880 42.75 -14.04 48.56
C LEU A 880 41.24 -13.79 48.79
N PRO A 881 40.77 -13.94 50.04
CA PRO A 881 39.34 -13.90 50.36
C PRO A 881 38.71 -12.52 50.17
N ASP A 882 39.50 -11.44 50.26
CA ASP A 882 39.03 -10.07 50.04
C ASP A 882 38.90 -9.73 48.53
N GLY A 883 39.37 -10.62 47.64
CA GLY A 883 39.37 -10.45 46.18
C GLY A 883 40.72 -10.81 45.56
N GLU A 884 40.73 -11.70 44.57
CA GLU A 884 41.93 -12.06 43.81
C GLU A 884 42.07 -11.25 42.51
N ILE A 885 40.97 -11.07 41.77
CA ILE A 885 40.98 -10.30 40.51
C ILE A 885 39.75 -9.39 40.40
N ARG A 886 39.95 -8.17 39.91
CA ARG A 886 38.93 -7.12 39.75
C ARG A 886 38.95 -6.47 38.38
N GLY A 887 37.80 -5.97 37.91
CA GLY A 887 37.72 -5.06 36.77
C GLY A 887 36.46 -4.18 36.80
N GLN A 888 36.59 -2.94 36.35
CA GLN A 888 35.48 -1.99 36.27
C GLN A 888 34.53 -2.38 35.12
N VAL A 889 33.22 -2.24 35.35
CA VAL A 889 32.18 -2.44 34.33
C VAL A 889 32.10 -1.19 33.46
N GLY A 890 32.14 -1.38 32.14
CA GLY A 890 31.94 -0.31 31.16
C GLY A 890 31.29 -0.83 29.88
N ALA A 891 30.81 0.09 29.04
CA ALA A 891 30.20 -0.23 27.76
C ALA A 891 31.18 -0.99 26.85
N ARG A 892 30.65 -1.90 26.04
CA ARG A 892 31.45 -2.78 25.19
C ARG A 892 30.90 -2.83 23.76
N THR A 893 31.76 -2.56 22.77
CA THR A 893 31.45 -2.84 21.37
C THR A 893 31.56 -4.34 21.10
N PRO A 894 30.48 -5.03 20.69
CA PRO A 894 30.53 -6.43 20.34
C PRO A 894 31.32 -6.69 19.04
N GLN A 895 31.85 -7.91 18.92
CA GLN A 895 32.30 -8.44 17.64
C GLN A 895 31.08 -8.73 16.77
N THR A 896 31.15 -8.43 15.47
CA THR A 896 30.02 -8.55 14.55
C THR A 896 30.15 -9.70 13.56
N MET A 897 31.32 -10.32 13.41
CA MET A 897 31.53 -11.46 12.51
C MET A 897 32.12 -12.65 13.27
N PHE A 898 31.62 -13.85 12.95
CA PHE A 898 32.06 -15.11 13.50
C PHE A 898 32.06 -16.19 12.42
N SER A 899 32.91 -17.19 12.60
CA SER A 899 32.99 -18.36 11.73
C SER A 899 33.00 -19.66 12.53
N ALA A 900 32.58 -20.74 11.87
CA ALA A 900 32.75 -22.10 12.34
C ALA A 900 33.25 -22.94 11.16
N HIS A 901 34.39 -23.61 11.33
CA HIS A 901 34.85 -24.64 10.41
C HIS A 901 34.38 -26.00 10.92
N LEU A 902 33.64 -26.75 10.12
CA LEU A 902 33.03 -28.01 10.52
C LEU A 902 33.77 -29.20 9.90
N ASP A 903 34.17 -30.14 10.74
CA ASP A 903 34.75 -31.42 10.32
C ASP A 903 34.39 -32.55 11.30
N GLY A 904 34.62 -33.79 10.89
CA GLY A 904 34.36 -34.98 11.72
C GLY A 904 35.33 -35.13 12.91
N ALA A 905 36.52 -34.52 12.87
CA ALA A 905 37.50 -34.61 13.95
C ALA A 905 37.07 -33.79 15.20
N GLN A 906 36.25 -32.77 15.00
CA GLN A 906 35.71 -31.91 16.07
C GLN A 906 34.50 -32.50 16.81
N GLU A 907 33.92 -33.60 16.32
CA GLU A 907 32.84 -34.33 17.01
C GLU A 907 33.26 -34.89 18.37
N VAL A 908 32.31 -34.96 19.31
CA VAL A 908 32.56 -35.60 20.61
C VAL A 908 32.47 -37.11 20.44
N GLY A 909 33.63 -37.69 20.17
CA GLY A 909 33.76 -39.00 19.55
C GLY A 909 33.99 -38.80 18.06
N PRO A 910 35.23 -38.49 17.64
CA PRO A 910 35.56 -38.12 16.27
C PRO A 910 34.98 -39.09 15.24
N VAL A 911 34.42 -38.55 14.17
CA VAL A 911 33.89 -39.30 13.04
C VAL A 911 34.93 -39.29 11.91
N ASP A 912 35.25 -40.48 11.40
CA ASP A 912 36.12 -40.65 10.24
C ASP A 912 35.28 -40.44 8.97
N THR A 913 35.25 -39.20 8.48
CA THR A 913 34.49 -38.77 7.30
C THR A 913 35.30 -37.71 6.52
N GLU A 914 35.07 -37.64 5.21
CA GLU A 914 35.58 -36.55 4.37
C GLU A 914 34.61 -35.35 4.33
N ALA A 915 33.43 -35.50 4.96
CA ALA A 915 32.45 -34.43 5.07
C ALA A 915 33.06 -33.20 5.74
N SER A 916 32.74 -32.02 5.20
CA SER A 916 33.18 -30.75 5.73
C SER A 916 32.09 -29.70 5.60
N GLY A 917 32.23 -28.61 6.35
CA GLY A 917 31.33 -27.47 6.23
C GLY A 917 31.95 -26.16 6.71
N GLU A 918 31.32 -25.07 6.30
CA GLU A 918 31.69 -23.72 6.70
C GLU A 918 30.43 -22.96 7.11
N GLY A 919 30.47 -22.42 8.33
CA GLY A 919 29.44 -21.54 8.87
C GLY A 919 29.97 -20.13 9.00
N HIS A 920 29.30 -19.16 8.37
CA HIS A 920 29.55 -17.73 8.53
C HIS A 920 28.40 -17.10 9.31
N PHE A 921 28.72 -16.30 10.31
CA PHE A 921 27.74 -15.68 11.17
C PHE A 921 28.01 -14.19 11.32
N THR A 922 26.97 -13.37 11.11
CA THR A 922 27.05 -11.93 11.31
C THR A 922 26.06 -11.51 12.39
N LEU A 923 26.56 -10.93 13.48
CA LEU A 923 25.74 -10.31 14.50
C LEU A 923 25.47 -8.86 14.09
N ASP A 924 24.19 -8.53 13.93
CA ASP A 924 23.74 -7.14 14.01
C ASP A 924 23.61 -6.76 15.49
N PRO A 925 24.50 -5.92 16.03
CA PRO A 925 24.49 -5.60 17.45
C PRO A 925 23.37 -4.61 17.83
N ARG A 926 22.80 -3.88 16.87
CA ARG A 926 21.66 -2.99 17.14
C ARG A 926 20.38 -3.79 17.27
N ARG A 927 20.26 -4.84 16.44
CA ARG A 927 19.11 -5.75 16.38
C ARG A 927 19.30 -7.08 17.10
N ASN A 928 20.44 -7.32 17.74
CA ASN A 928 20.85 -8.61 18.32
C ASN A 928 20.37 -9.79 17.47
N VAL A 929 20.46 -9.69 16.15
CA VAL A 929 20.13 -10.81 15.26
C VAL A 929 21.44 -11.43 14.84
N LEU A 930 21.58 -12.73 15.07
CA LEU A 930 22.65 -13.52 14.50
C LEU A 930 22.19 -14.09 13.17
N HIS A 931 22.69 -13.51 12.09
CA HIS A 931 22.56 -14.08 10.76
C HIS A 931 23.54 -15.24 10.63
N HIS A 932 23.10 -16.32 10.00
CA HIS A 932 23.95 -17.46 9.70
C HIS A 932 23.84 -17.81 8.22
N PHE A 933 24.93 -18.36 7.72
CA PHE A 933 25.00 -19.03 6.44
C PHE A 933 25.89 -20.27 6.62
N VAL A 934 25.33 -21.46 6.40
CA VAL A 934 26.03 -22.74 6.59
C VAL A 934 26.01 -23.51 5.28
N SER A 935 27.19 -23.80 4.78
CA SER A 935 27.42 -24.66 3.61
C SER A 935 28.12 -25.94 4.03
N ILE A 936 27.84 -27.02 3.31
CA ILE A 936 28.41 -28.34 3.59
C ILE A 936 28.88 -28.98 2.28
N SER A 937 29.80 -29.93 2.35
CA SER A 937 30.37 -30.61 1.19
C SER A 937 30.69 -32.05 1.55
N ASP A 938 30.64 -32.93 0.54
CA ASP A 938 30.93 -34.36 0.66
C ASP A 938 30.13 -35.08 1.75
N ILE A 939 28.86 -34.68 1.92
CA ILE A 939 27.93 -35.21 2.93
C ILE A 939 26.55 -35.46 2.31
N ASP A 940 25.96 -36.62 2.60
CA ASP A 940 24.68 -37.09 2.06
C ASP A 940 23.68 -37.40 3.19
N ASN A 941 22.39 -37.44 2.84
CA ASN A 941 21.30 -37.84 3.75
C ASN A 941 21.22 -37.00 5.04
N VAL A 942 21.39 -35.68 4.94
CA VAL A 942 21.25 -34.78 6.08
C VAL A 942 19.81 -34.78 6.59
N THR A 943 19.67 -34.98 7.90
CA THR A 943 18.38 -35.08 8.60
C THR A 943 18.09 -33.85 9.44
N ALA A 944 19.13 -33.20 9.99
CA ALA A 944 19.00 -31.99 10.78
C ALA A 944 20.34 -31.24 10.85
N ALA A 945 20.28 -29.95 11.18
CA ALA A 945 21.44 -29.16 11.59
C ALA A 945 21.03 -28.15 12.67
N HIS A 946 21.93 -27.87 13.61
CA HIS A 946 21.61 -27.07 14.79
C HIS A 946 22.80 -26.21 15.24
N ILE A 947 22.49 -25.11 15.92
CA ILE A 947 23.42 -24.45 16.85
C ILE A 947 23.15 -24.99 18.24
N HIS A 948 24.20 -25.48 18.90
CA HIS A 948 24.18 -26.00 20.25
C HIS A 948 24.90 -25.07 21.24
N LYS A 949 24.54 -25.19 22.52
CA LYS A 949 25.18 -24.48 23.64
C LYS A 949 26.19 -25.36 24.36
N GLY A 950 27.47 -25.13 24.12
CA GLY A 950 28.53 -25.83 24.84
C GLY A 950 29.93 -25.31 24.51
N PRO A 951 30.88 -25.50 25.44
CA PRO A 951 32.28 -25.20 25.18
C PRO A 951 32.88 -26.23 24.18
N VAL A 952 34.07 -25.91 23.68
CA VAL A 952 34.84 -26.80 22.81
C VAL A 952 34.96 -28.19 23.45
N GLY A 953 34.70 -29.24 22.66
CA GLY A 953 34.81 -30.63 23.13
C GLY A 953 33.67 -31.14 24.02
N VAL A 954 32.63 -30.35 24.31
CA VAL A 954 31.50 -30.78 25.14
C VAL A 954 30.18 -30.67 24.38
N ASN A 955 29.39 -31.75 24.38
CA ASN A 955 28.04 -31.75 23.82
C ASN A 955 27.06 -30.96 24.69
N GLY A 956 26.19 -30.19 24.05
CA GLY A 956 25.20 -29.36 24.71
C GLY A 956 23.81 -29.44 24.09
N PRO A 957 22.80 -28.81 24.71
CA PRO A 957 21.46 -28.76 24.15
C PRO A 957 21.42 -27.92 22.87
N VAL A 958 20.47 -28.24 21.99
CA VAL A 958 20.13 -27.40 20.83
C VAL A 958 19.58 -26.07 21.33
N VAL A 959 20.08 -24.97 20.78
CA VAL A 959 19.57 -23.61 21.03
C VAL A 959 18.77 -23.14 19.84
N PHE A 960 19.32 -23.26 18.65
CA PHE A 960 18.68 -22.82 17.42
C PHE A 960 18.67 -23.96 16.40
N PRO A 961 17.50 -24.34 15.87
CA PRO A 961 17.46 -25.20 14.70
C PRO A 961 17.91 -24.42 13.46
N LEU A 962 18.78 -25.04 12.68
CA LEU A 962 19.21 -24.54 11.37
C LEU A 962 18.49 -25.29 10.24
N TYR A 963 18.27 -26.60 10.41
CA TYR A 963 17.53 -27.45 9.47
C TYR A 963 16.83 -28.59 10.22
N LEU A 964 15.57 -28.87 9.87
CA LEU A 964 14.72 -29.89 10.51
C LEU A 964 14.07 -30.89 9.52
N GLY A 965 14.60 -31.03 8.30
CA GLY A 965 14.10 -31.99 7.32
C GLY A 965 12.91 -31.51 6.46
N GLY A 966 12.98 -30.28 5.94
CA GLY A 966 11.93 -29.65 5.13
C GLY A 966 11.86 -30.15 3.66
N PRO A 967 10.94 -29.61 2.84
CA PRO A 967 10.74 -30.03 1.45
C PRO A 967 11.91 -29.67 0.52
N LEU A 968 12.73 -28.67 0.89
CA LEU A 968 13.99 -28.35 0.22
C LEU A 968 15.16 -29.05 0.96
N PRO A 969 15.93 -29.91 0.28
CA PRO A 969 16.98 -30.71 0.93
C PRO A 969 18.21 -29.85 1.28
N PHE A 970 18.67 -29.91 2.53
CA PHE A 970 19.98 -29.36 2.91
C PHE A 970 21.10 -30.27 2.37
N GLY A 971 21.98 -29.72 1.54
CA GLY A 971 23.03 -30.48 0.86
C GLY A 971 24.07 -29.56 0.20
N PRO A 972 25.08 -30.13 -0.48
CA PRO A 972 26.15 -29.35 -1.10
C PRO A 972 25.68 -28.29 -2.10
N ASP A 973 24.58 -28.55 -2.80
CA ASP A 973 24.00 -27.62 -3.78
C ASP A 973 22.93 -26.68 -3.16
N ASN A 974 22.56 -26.89 -1.90
CA ASN A 974 21.46 -26.19 -1.23
C ASN A 974 21.88 -25.83 0.20
N PRO A 975 22.74 -24.82 0.39
CA PRO A 975 23.15 -24.39 1.72
C PRO A 975 22.00 -23.71 2.49
N ILE A 976 22.13 -23.60 3.80
CA ILE A 976 21.09 -23.00 4.66
C ILE A 976 21.53 -21.63 5.18
N GLY A 977 20.67 -20.64 5.04
CA GLY A 977 20.84 -19.32 5.60
C GLY A 977 19.62 -18.88 6.39
N GLY A 978 19.82 -18.01 7.37
CA GLY A 978 18.74 -17.49 8.19
C GLY A 978 19.24 -16.54 9.25
N GLY A 979 18.41 -16.26 10.25
CA GLY A 979 18.87 -15.53 11.42
C GLY A 979 18.02 -15.80 12.65
N HIS A 980 18.64 -15.55 13.79
CA HIS A 980 18.05 -15.78 15.10
C HIS A 980 18.11 -14.50 15.90
N ALA A 981 16.95 -14.02 16.36
CA ALA A 981 16.91 -13.02 17.40
C ALA A 981 17.58 -13.60 18.66
N LEU A 982 18.61 -12.92 19.13
CA LEU A 982 19.33 -13.28 20.32
C LEU A 982 18.73 -12.52 21.49
N GLY A 983 18.30 -13.25 22.51
CA GLY A 983 18.14 -12.67 23.83
C GLY A 983 19.51 -12.27 24.41
N ALA A 984 19.49 -11.45 25.45
CA ALA A 984 20.70 -11.02 26.15
C ALA A 984 21.56 -12.21 26.63
N GLU A 985 20.94 -13.34 27.03
CA GLU A 985 21.67 -14.56 27.36
C GLU A 985 22.41 -15.16 26.16
N ASN A 986 21.79 -15.19 24.97
CA ASN A 986 22.39 -15.79 23.78
C ASN A 986 23.52 -14.92 23.25
N LEU A 987 23.38 -13.60 23.40
CA LEU A 987 24.41 -12.64 23.03
C LEU A 987 25.67 -12.81 23.89
N VAL A 988 25.49 -12.99 25.20
CA VAL A 988 26.61 -13.31 26.11
C VAL A 988 27.25 -14.65 25.72
N ASP A 989 26.45 -15.67 25.39
CA ASP A 989 26.95 -16.97 24.96
C ASP A 989 27.77 -16.89 23.67
N LEU A 990 27.26 -16.19 22.65
CA LEU A 990 27.93 -15.98 21.38
C LEU A 990 29.26 -15.21 21.55
N LEU A 991 29.23 -14.09 22.27
CA LEU A 991 30.40 -13.21 22.47
C LEU A 991 31.51 -13.83 23.33
N THR A 992 31.23 -14.99 23.91
CA THR A 992 32.16 -15.80 24.70
C THR A 992 32.52 -17.13 24.02
N ALA A 993 32.18 -17.29 22.73
CA ALA A 993 32.46 -18.47 21.91
C ALA A 993 31.90 -19.78 22.50
N PHE A 994 30.69 -19.73 23.08
CA PHE A 994 30.07 -20.86 23.76
C PHE A 994 29.01 -21.60 22.91
N TYR A 995 28.96 -21.29 21.62
CA TYR A 995 28.09 -21.93 20.64
C TYR A 995 28.90 -22.70 19.59
N TYR A 996 28.34 -23.81 19.12
CA TYR A 996 28.90 -24.61 18.04
C TYR A 996 27.80 -25.08 17.08
N VAL A 997 28.16 -25.32 15.83
CA VAL A 997 27.29 -25.89 14.80
C VAL A 997 27.49 -27.40 14.76
N ASN A 998 26.42 -28.15 14.54
CA ASN A 998 26.45 -29.59 14.31
C ASN A 998 25.49 -29.97 13.17
N VAL A 999 25.90 -30.90 12.30
CA VAL A 999 25.10 -31.42 11.18
C VAL A 999 24.92 -32.94 11.34
N HIS A 1000 23.68 -33.40 11.22
CA HIS A 1000 23.28 -34.78 11.47
C HIS A 1000 22.84 -35.48 10.17
N THR A 1001 23.30 -36.71 9.95
CA THR A 1001 22.88 -37.55 8.83
C THR A 1001 22.15 -38.80 9.31
N THR A 1002 21.56 -39.56 8.38
CA THR A 1002 20.95 -40.86 8.71
C THR A 1002 21.97 -41.84 9.31
N ASP A 1003 23.23 -41.79 8.86
CA ASP A 1003 24.31 -42.68 9.30
C ASP A 1003 24.93 -42.19 10.61
N HIS A 1004 24.92 -40.87 10.84
CA HIS A 1004 25.46 -40.23 12.03
C HIS A 1004 24.39 -39.36 12.74
N PRO A 1005 23.37 -39.99 13.37
CA PRO A 1005 22.25 -39.26 13.98
C PRO A 1005 22.65 -38.40 15.19
N SER A 1006 23.82 -38.65 15.78
CA SER A 1006 24.37 -37.84 16.88
C SER A 1006 25.23 -36.65 16.39
N GLY A 1007 25.50 -36.56 15.09
CA GLY A 1007 26.38 -35.57 14.46
C GLY A 1007 27.44 -36.23 13.59
N GLU A 1008 27.59 -35.77 12.35
CA GLU A 1008 28.67 -36.18 11.43
C GLU A 1008 29.82 -35.17 11.42
N ILE A 1009 29.51 -33.87 11.44
CA ILE A 1009 30.49 -32.78 11.44
C ILE A 1009 30.10 -31.68 12.43
N ARG A 1010 31.11 -31.10 13.10
CA ARG A 1010 30.96 -30.06 14.14
C ARG A 1010 31.99 -28.95 13.99
N GLY A 1011 31.61 -27.72 14.37
CA GLY A 1011 32.52 -26.57 14.45
C GLY A 1011 32.12 -25.52 15.49
N GLN A 1012 33.07 -25.05 16.30
CA GLN A 1012 32.80 -23.97 17.28
C GLN A 1012 32.66 -22.61 16.58
N ILE A 1013 31.67 -21.80 17.01
CA ILE A 1013 31.47 -20.44 16.51
C ILE A 1013 32.42 -19.50 17.25
N MET A 1014 33.35 -18.89 16.51
CA MET A 1014 34.39 -18.00 17.05
C MET A 1014 34.45 -16.68 16.29
N ALA A 1015 34.84 -15.58 16.95
CA ALA A 1015 35.01 -14.30 16.28
C ALA A 1015 36.21 -14.32 15.31
N ASP A 1016 36.08 -13.74 14.13
CA ASP A 1016 37.08 -13.89 13.05
C ASP A 1016 38.45 -13.26 13.37
N ALA A 1017 38.50 -12.25 14.24
CA ALA A 1017 39.75 -11.70 14.76
C ALA A 1017 40.54 -12.69 15.66
N TYR A 1018 39.89 -13.76 16.14
CA TYR A 1018 40.48 -14.77 17.02
C TYR A 1018 41.19 -15.90 16.25
N MET A 1019 40.96 -16.05 14.94
CA MET A 1019 41.60 -17.06 14.10
C MET A 1019 43.11 -16.83 13.90
N ALA A 1020 43.61 -15.61 14.16
CA ALA A 1020 45.04 -15.29 14.05
C ALA A 1020 45.88 -15.69 15.30
N HIS A 1021 45.25 -16.12 16.39
CA HIS A 1021 45.93 -16.28 17.70
C HIS A 1021 45.64 -17.58 18.45
N LEU A 1022 45.16 -18.64 17.80
CA LEU A 1022 45.26 -19.98 18.39
C LEU A 1022 46.67 -20.55 18.10
N PRO A 1023 47.55 -20.73 19.11
CA PRO A 1023 48.64 -21.68 18.95
C PRO A 1023 48.00 -23.05 18.78
N ALA A 1024 48.38 -23.76 17.72
CA ALA A 1024 48.02 -25.16 17.51
C ALA A 1024 48.28 -25.98 18.79
N LEU A 1025 47.21 -26.30 19.51
CA LEU A 1025 47.20 -27.19 20.66
C LEU A 1025 46.53 -28.51 20.27
N VAL A 1026 47.04 -29.16 19.23
CA VAL A 1026 46.93 -30.63 19.04
C VAL A 1026 48.16 -31.10 18.27
N ASN A 1027 49.11 -31.70 18.99
CA ASN A 1027 49.94 -32.85 18.60
C ASN A 1027 50.97 -33.14 19.70
N ASP A 1028 50.54 -33.88 20.73
CA ASP A 1028 51.05 -35.23 21.02
C ASP A 1028 49.99 -36.02 21.82
#